data_AF-V2GJR5-F1
#
_entry.id   AF-V2GJR5-F1
#
_cell.length_a   1.000
_cell.length_b   1.000
_cell.length_c   1.000
_cell.angle_alpha   90.00
_cell.angle_beta   90.00
_cell.angle_gamma   90.00
#
_symmetry.space_group_name_H-M   'P 1'
#
loop_
_entity.id
_entity.type
_entity.pdbx_description
1 polymer ?
#
loop_
_entity_poly.entity_id
_entity_poly.type
_entity_poly.pdbx_seq_one_letter_code
_entity_poly.pdbx_strand_id
1 'polypeptide(L)'
;MVAGCGGGDDGGGGNLQPQSAENAPGLGLGHRATVEATVLSSAPERVTGGDALIRLSASERAPGNKFKVSLNGTDVSDAFTPTADGEALGIVSGLKLGENTLEVKRGPARTTLTLTNYPITGPVFSGPHEKPYICATQNFTLPDGSKLGAPLDENCSVERRVHYVYRSTANSFKPLPTPVAAYPADLASTTNNAGVTVPYIVRVETGTINRAIYQTAILHDPLKDAEPTPLAPPAGWNRKVVYPLGGGCQGGWYMQGTPVAVLNHNHLRKGYAVASASLNTFGNNCNDLLSSETIAMVKERLIENYGTPFFTIGTGGSGGAYQSHQTGDNYPGLFDGIIVTSVFPDVTSSTIFKLHDSRLLHLYFTQSAPGQYSDAQRSAISGYLKPGNIAAMSSSAGRLDPVVSFPAGFPADQKYHPVNNPTGVRATVYDHTVNVYGKDARGFAKRPIDNVGVQYGLKALNDGMITADQFIDLNEKIGGVDVDFKKTAQRTAGDLDAIARAYQSGRITSTGGGLATTPIIDQRDYFDDRVNGDIHNKIHSYSVRARLIAANGHADNQVIVGPGTIRDDNFDQMDRWLTAMLRDTGPGSKAEKVVRNKPADLVDACWDAGGNKIVEPQTAHGPGQCNTLYPAGTTPRMVAGGPLADDIVKCQLKPIDPADYKVMMTPAQLARLQSIFPTGVCDWSRPGVEQQPLKGTWLSFGPSPVNLLFDVTQP
;
A
#
# COMPACT_ATOMS: atom_id res chain seq x y z
N MET A 1 47.66 -25.05 -38.33
CA MET A 1 48.76 -24.25 -38.88
C MET A 1 49.35 -23.46 -37.72
N VAL A 2 50.44 -23.98 -37.13
CA VAL A 2 51.83 -23.47 -37.26
C VAL A 2 51.96 -22.09 -36.61
N ALA A 3 52.83 -21.78 -35.65
CA ALA A 3 53.82 -22.48 -34.79
C ALA A 3 54.25 -21.41 -33.75
N GLY A 4 54.58 -21.74 -32.49
CA GLY A 4 55.90 -22.24 -32.05
C GLY A 4 56.77 -21.06 -31.54
N CYS A 5 57.63 -21.08 -30.53
CA CYS A 5 58.29 -22.05 -29.62
C CYS A 5 58.95 -21.16 -28.51
N GLY A 6 59.48 -21.58 -27.36
CA GLY A 6 59.87 -22.82 -26.67
C GLY A 6 60.41 -22.37 -25.27
N GLY A 7 60.58 -23.16 -24.22
CA GLY A 7 60.90 -24.59 -24.10
C GLY A 7 62.29 -24.73 -23.46
N GLY A 8 62.41 -25.42 -22.31
CA GLY A 8 63.69 -25.76 -21.68
C GLY A 8 63.57 -26.24 -20.22
N ASP A 9 63.56 -27.57 -20.08
CA ASP A 9 63.26 -28.43 -18.92
C ASP A 9 64.41 -28.68 -17.91
N ASP A 10 64.06 -29.52 -16.93
CA ASP A 10 64.84 -30.43 -16.07
C ASP A 10 65.15 -29.89 -14.66
N GLY A 11 64.84 -30.54 -13.53
CA GLY A 11 64.33 -31.89 -13.24
C GLY A 11 64.82 -32.25 -11.83
N GLY A 12 64.02 -32.96 -11.03
CA GLY A 12 64.50 -33.60 -9.79
C GLY A 12 63.63 -33.36 -8.55
N GLY A 13 62.89 -34.40 -8.14
CA GLY A 13 62.10 -34.40 -6.91
C GLY A 13 62.95 -34.41 -5.63
N GLY A 14 62.36 -33.88 -4.56
CA GLY A 14 62.94 -33.85 -3.23
C GLY A 14 61.92 -33.37 -2.20
N ASN A 15 61.22 -34.33 -1.62
CA ASN A 15 60.26 -34.19 -0.53
C ASN A 15 60.95 -33.69 0.75
N LEU A 16 60.71 -32.47 1.24
CA LEU A 16 61.01 -32.05 2.62
C LEU A 16 60.10 -30.88 3.06
N GLN A 17 59.38 -31.09 4.16
CA GLN A 17 58.59 -30.08 4.88
C GLN A 17 59.42 -28.84 5.24
N PRO A 18 58.85 -27.62 5.22
CA PRO A 18 59.40 -26.51 5.99
C PRO A 18 58.71 -26.45 7.36
N GLN A 19 59.51 -26.70 8.38
CA GLN A 19 59.25 -26.34 9.76
C GLN A 19 59.12 -24.80 9.91
N SER A 20 58.19 -24.42 10.79
CA SER A 20 58.13 -23.19 11.59
C SER A 20 59.14 -22.07 11.30
N ALA A 21 58.61 -20.93 10.86
CA ALA A 21 59.20 -19.62 11.13
C ALA A 21 58.19 -18.80 11.96
N GLU A 22 58.40 -18.82 13.28
CA GLU A 22 57.81 -17.88 14.22
C GLU A 22 58.35 -16.45 14.00
N ASN A 23 57.47 -15.49 14.30
CA ASN A 23 57.76 -14.15 14.82
C ASN A 23 58.45 -13.13 13.88
N ALA A 24 57.62 -12.48 13.06
CA ALA A 24 57.77 -11.05 12.79
C ALA A 24 56.56 -10.30 13.42
N PRO A 25 56.76 -9.27 14.27
CA PRO A 25 55.65 -8.48 14.79
C PRO A 25 55.11 -7.61 13.65
N GLY A 26 54.02 -8.08 13.03
CA GLY A 26 53.22 -7.24 12.15
C GLY A 26 52.68 -6.06 12.97
N LEU A 27 53.08 -4.86 12.59
CA LEU A 27 52.49 -3.59 13.03
C LEU A 27 50.96 -3.70 12.86
N GLY A 28 50.26 -3.89 13.98
CA GLY A 28 48.80 -3.85 14.00
C GLY A 28 48.35 -2.49 13.51
N LEU A 29 47.69 -2.45 12.36
CA LEU A 29 46.85 -1.33 11.98
C LEU A 29 45.78 -1.22 13.06
N GLY A 30 45.98 -0.32 14.02
CA GLY A 30 45.02 -0.06 15.09
C GLY A 30 43.65 0.20 14.47
N HIS A 31 42.66 -0.59 14.88
CA HIS A 31 41.27 -0.32 14.54
C HIS A 31 40.97 1.11 14.99
N ARG A 32 40.65 2.02 14.06
CA ARG A 32 40.24 3.37 14.44
C ARG A 32 38.93 3.27 15.20
N ALA A 33 38.87 3.84 16.40
CA ALA A 33 37.62 4.03 17.13
C ALA A 33 36.59 4.74 16.23
N THR A 34 35.41 4.12 16.06
CA THR A 34 34.28 4.68 15.33
C THR A 34 33.12 4.93 16.26
N VAL A 35 32.29 5.89 15.90
CA VAL A 35 31.00 6.18 16.54
C VAL A 35 29.96 6.34 15.45
N GLU A 36 28.77 5.80 15.67
CA GLU A 36 27.65 5.86 14.75
C GLU A 36 26.41 6.41 15.46
N ALA A 37 25.56 7.10 14.71
CA ALA A 37 24.26 7.57 15.13
C ALA A 37 23.23 7.10 14.10
N THR A 38 22.17 6.43 14.56
CA THR A 38 21.14 5.85 13.69
C THR A 38 19.76 6.31 14.16
N VAL A 39 18.98 6.91 13.26
CA VAL A 39 17.55 7.20 13.53
C VAL A 39 16.77 5.90 13.47
N LEU A 40 15.95 5.66 14.49
CA LEU A 40 15.13 4.46 14.61
C LEU A 40 13.64 4.69 14.35
N SER A 41 13.15 5.92 14.53
CA SER A 41 11.72 6.24 14.37
C SER A 41 11.30 6.49 12.93
N SER A 42 12.21 6.97 12.09
CA SER A 42 11.99 7.27 10.67
C SER A 42 13.30 7.23 9.86
N ALA A 43 13.22 7.51 8.56
CA ALA A 43 14.40 7.84 7.77
C ALA A 43 14.87 9.26 8.16
N PRO A 44 16.18 9.51 8.33
CA PRO A 44 16.69 10.79 8.83
C PRO A 44 16.22 12.01 8.02
N GLU A 45 16.03 11.85 6.71
CA GLU A 45 15.55 12.90 5.80
C GLU A 45 14.02 13.12 5.81
N ARG A 46 13.27 12.45 6.70
CA ARG A 46 11.80 12.44 6.77
C ARG A 46 11.28 12.43 8.22
N VAL A 47 12.01 13.03 9.15
CA VAL A 47 11.58 13.14 10.54
C VAL A 47 10.36 14.06 10.66
N THR A 48 9.41 13.77 11.54
CA THR A 48 8.24 14.64 11.74
C THR A 48 8.01 15.00 13.19
N GLY A 49 7.36 16.15 13.42
CA GLY A 49 6.86 16.51 14.75
C GLY A 49 7.90 17.05 15.74
N GLY A 50 9.16 17.23 15.33
CA GLY A 50 10.16 17.92 16.12
C GLY A 50 11.00 17.04 17.05
N ASP A 51 10.85 15.72 17.00
CA ASP A 51 11.69 14.78 17.72
C ASP A 51 12.03 13.53 16.91
N ALA A 52 13.01 12.76 17.37
CA ALA A 52 13.41 11.49 16.76
C ALA A 52 14.03 10.54 17.79
N LEU A 53 13.76 9.23 17.68
CA LEU A 53 14.45 8.21 18.47
C LEU A 53 15.80 7.85 17.82
N ILE A 54 16.90 8.02 18.55
CA ILE A 54 18.26 7.84 18.02
C ILE A 54 19.03 6.82 18.86
N ARG A 55 19.67 5.86 18.19
CA ARG A 55 20.66 4.94 18.77
C ARG A 55 22.06 5.44 18.48
N LEU A 56 22.91 5.38 19.49
CA LEU A 56 24.34 5.61 19.39
C LEU A 56 25.07 4.29 19.60
N SER A 57 26.12 4.03 18.80
CA SER A 57 27.00 2.88 18.97
C SER A 57 28.47 3.28 18.77
N ALA A 58 29.41 2.55 19.36
CA ALA A 58 30.84 2.77 19.17
C ALA A 58 31.61 1.45 19.10
N SER A 59 32.64 1.39 18.25
CA SER A 59 33.43 0.16 18.03
C SER A 59 34.41 -0.17 19.15
N GLU A 60 34.88 0.83 19.89
CA GLU A 60 35.78 0.64 21.03
C GLU A 60 35.04 0.72 22.37
N ARG A 61 35.23 -0.33 23.19
CA ARG A 61 34.88 -0.30 24.61
C ARG A 61 35.95 0.51 25.35
N ALA A 62 35.74 1.82 25.48
CA ALA A 62 36.55 2.68 26.33
C ALA A 62 35.78 2.98 27.63
N PRO A 63 36.06 2.26 28.74
CA PRO A 63 35.43 2.54 30.03
C PRO A 63 35.67 4.00 30.44
N GLY A 64 34.59 4.71 30.80
CA GLY A 64 34.65 6.11 31.24
C GLY A 64 34.42 7.18 30.15
N ASN A 65 34.49 6.83 28.86
CA ASN A 65 34.17 7.77 27.77
C ASN A 65 32.65 7.81 27.52
N LYS A 66 31.98 8.85 28.05
CA LYS A 66 30.57 9.14 27.77
C LYS A 66 30.37 9.70 26.36
N PHE A 67 29.20 9.47 25.79
CA PHE A 67 28.77 10.18 24.60
C PHE A 67 28.55 11.66 24.93
N LYS A 68 29.05 12.54 24.07
CA LYS A 68 28.72 13.97 24.04
C LYS A 68 27.96 14.22 22.76
N VAL A 69 26.75 14.74 22.87
CA VAL A 69 25.84 14.91 21.74
C VAL A 69 25.38 16.34 21.68
N SER A 70 25.46 16.97 20.52
CA SER A 70 24.90 18.31 20.31
C SER A 70 23.97 18.36 19.12
N LEU A 71 22.78 18.92 19.31
CA LEU A 71 21.82 19.23 18.27
C LEU A 71 21.95 20.71 17.90
N ASN A 72 22.31 21.00 16.65
CA ASN A 72 22.48 22.37 16.15
C ASN A 72 23.39 23.24 17.05
N GLY A 73 24.41 22.64 17.64
CA GLY A 73 25.33 23.27 18.59
C GLY A 73 24.88 23.30 20.05
N THR A 74 23.64 22.93 20.36
CA THR A 74 23.12 22.82 21.74
C THR A 74 23.40 21.44 22.30
N ASP A 75 23.97 21.33 23.50
CA ASP A 75 24.20 20.05 24.17
C ASP A 75 22.88 19.34 24.51
N VAL A 76 22.75 18.09 24.07
CA VAL A 76 21.62 17.19 24.32
C VAL A 76 22.08 15.84 24.84
N SER A 77 23.29 15.76 25.40
CA SER A 77 23.88 14.51 25.91
C SER A 77 22.99 13.80 26.93
N ASP A 78 22.28 14.56 27.77
CA ASP A 78 21.40 14.03 28.82
C ASP A 78 20.12 13.36 28.28
N ALA A 79 19.81 13.52 26.98
CA ALA A 79 18.71 12.80 26.34
C ALA A 79 19.01 11.30 26.14
N PHE A 80 20.27 10.88 26.27
CA PHE A 80 20.72 9.52 25.98
C PHE A 80 20.97 8.71 27.24
N THR A 81 20.32 7.55 27.33
CA THR A 81 20.56 6.56 28.37
C THR A 81 21.43 5.42 27.83
N PRO A 82 22.52 5.04 28.51
CA PRO A 82 23.32 3.87 28.13
C PRO A 82 22.47 2.60 28.15
N THR A 83 22.51 1.81 27.07
CA THR A 83 21.77 0.54 26.95
C THR A 83 22.69 -0.68 27.03
N ALA A 84 23.96 -0.52 26.66
CA ALA A 84 25.01 -1.51 26.78
C ALA A 84 26.39 -0.83 26.71
N ASP A 85 27.46 -1.58 26.98
CA ASP A 85 28.83 -1.10 26.78
C ASP A 85 29.06 -0.77 25.31
N GLY A 86 29.14 0.52 24.97
CA GLY A 86 29.24 0.89 23.56
C GLY A 86 28.02 1.63 23.04
N GLU A 87 26.88 1.54 23.72
CA GLU A 87 25.58 1.92 23.16
C GLU A 87 24.76 2.82 24.07
N ALA A 88 24.00 3.72 23.45
CA ALA A 88 23.01 4.54 24.13
C ALA A 88 21.78 4.75 23.24
N LEU A 89 20.65 5.02 23.88
CA LEU A 89 19.38 5.30 23.21
C LEU A 89 18.76 6.56 23.82
N GLY A 90 18.24 7.45 22.98
CA GLY A 90 17.65 8.71 23.43
C GLY A 90 16.66 9.28 22.43
N ILE A 91 15.67 10.02 22.93
CA ILE A 91 14.79 10.85 22.11
C ILE A 91 15.42 12.23 22.01
N VAL A 92 15.81 12.62 20.80
CA VAL A 92 16.31 13.97 20.53
C VAL A 92 15.13 14.83 20.12
N SER A 93 14.73 15.76 20.99
CA SER A 93 13.64 16.71 20.74
C SER A 93 14.18 18.11 20.42
N GLY A 94 13.30 19.00 19.98
CA GLY A 94 13.65 20.39 19.65
C GLY A 94 14.23 20.56 18.25
N LEU A 95 13.98 19.61 17.35
CA LEU A 95 14.33 19.73 15.94
C LEU A 95 13.57 20.93 15.33
N LYS A 96 14.30 21.81 14.66
CA LYS A 96 13.71 22.93 13.90
C LYS A 96 13.12 22.38 12.61
N LEU A 97 12.12 23.05 12.03
CA LEU A 97 11.67 22.69 10.68
C LEU A 97 12.83 22.82 9.68
N GLY A 98 12.94 21.86 8.76
CA GLY A 98 14.03 21.76 7.81
C GLY A 98 15.24 20.98 8.36
N GLU A 99 16.42 21.31 7.86
CA GLU A 99 17.66 20.60 8.19
C GLU A 99 18.13 20.87 9.63
N ASN A 100 18.60 19.82 10.29
CA ASN A 100 19.19 19.82 11.62
C ASN A 100 20.47 18.97 11.60
N THR A 101 21.43 19.34 12.44
CA THR A 101 22.71 18.62 12.56
C THR A 101 22.86 18.04 13.97
N LEU A 102 23.01 16.72 14.06
CA LEU A 102 23.37 16.02 15.28
C LEU A 102 24.85 15.63 15.24
N GLU A 103 25.66 16.23 16.10
CA GLU A 103 27.05 15.80 16.29
C GLU A 103 27.16 14.88 17.49
N VAL A 104 27.85 13.75 17.31
CA VAL A 104 28.10 12.77 18.38
C VAL A 104 29.60 12.56 18.52
N LYS A 105 30.10 12.69 19.75
CA LYS A 105 31.51 12.51 20.10
C LYS A 105 31.63 11.49 21.23
N ARG A 106 32.64 10.63 21.15
CA ARG A 106 33.02 9.72 22.23
C ARG A 106 34.54 9.54 22.23
N GLY A 107 35.21 10.16 23.21
CA GLY A 107 36.66 10.28 23.18
C GLY A 107 37.14 10.98 21.88
N PRO A 108 38.10 10.42 21.13
CA PRO A 108 38.55 11.00 19.85
C PRO A 108 37.60 10.74 18.68
N ALA A 109 36.70 9.75 18.79
CA ALA A 109 35.76 9.40 17.73
C ALA A 109 34.63 10.44 17.63
N ARG A 110 34.25 10.79 16.39
CA ARG A 110 33.15 11.71 16.10
C ARG A 110 32.36 11.26 14.88
N THR A 111 31.07 11.56 14.87
CA THR A 111 30.21 11.46 13.69
C THR A 111 29.20 12.59 13.68
N THR A 112 28.65 12.86 12.49
CA THR A 112 27.61 13.85 12.28
C THR A 112 26.48 13.19 11.50
N LEU A 113 25.26 13.41 11.94
CA LEU A 113 24.04 12.94 11.30
C LEU A 113 23.17 14.15 10.96
N THR A 114 22.79 14.27 9.69
CA THR A 114 21.83 15.27 9.23
C THR A 114 20.42 14.71 9.33
N LEU A 115 19.49 15.48 9.90
CA LEU A 115 18.07 15.15 9.97
C LEU A 115 17.25 16.26 9.30
N THR A 116 16.20 15.91 8.58
CA THR A 116 15.25 16.88 8.03
C THR A 116 13.91 16.69 8.69
N ASN A 117 13.47 17.71 9.45
CA ASN A 117 12.24 17.67 10.22
C ASN A 117 11.11 18.44 9.51
N TYR A 118 9.94 17.80 9.42
CA TYR A 118 8.71 18.32 8.83
C TYR A 118 7.65 18.53 9.92
N PRO A 119 6.66 19.42 9.70
CA PRO A 119 5.61 19.61 10.69
C PRO A 119 4.80 18.33 10.90
N ILE A 120 4.28 18.11 12.12
CA ILE A 120 3.42 16.96 12.44
C ILE A 120 2.14 16.91 11.59
N THR A 121 1.76 18.04 11.00
CA THR A 121 0.63 18.18 10.09
C THR A 121 0.94 17.71 8.67
N GLY A 122 2.19 17.38 8.34
CA GLY A 122 2.64 17.16 6.96
C GLY A 122 2.60 18.44 6.11
N PRO A 123 2.87 18.33 4.79
CA PRO A 123 3.31 17.12 4.08
C PRO A 123 4.83 16.89 4.18
N VAL A 124 5.27 15.67 3.85
CA VAL A 124 6.68 15.25 3.81
C VAL A 124 7.11 14.90 2.38
N PHE A 125 6.39 13.97 1.75
CA PHE A 125 6.62 13.44 0.41
C PHE A 125 5.33 13.33 -0.43
N SER A 126 4.15 13.57 0.15
CA SER A 126 2.86 13.45 -0.53
C SER A 126 2.48 14.65 -1.41
N GLY A 127 3.26 15.73 -1.37
CA GLY A 127 2.99 17.00 -2.03
C GLY A 127 2.00 17.89 -1.26
N PRO A 128 1.63 19.06 -1.81
CA PRO A 128 0.76 20.02 -1.16
C PRO A 128 -0.57 19.44 -0.67
N HIS A 129 -1.04 19.94 0.47
CA HIS A 129 -2.35 19.61 1.03
C HIS A 129 -3.49 20.03 0.11
N GLU A 130 -4.48 19.14 -0.04
CA GLU A 130 -5.77 19.47 -0.63
C GLU A 130 -6.49 20.57 0.14
N LYS A 131 -7.06 21.52 -0.60
CA LYS A 131 -7.94 22.57 -0.10
C LYS A 131 -9.18 22.68 -0.99
N PRO A 132 -10.37 22.94 -0.44
CA PRO A 132 -10.70 23.05 0.99
C PRO A 132 -10.65 21.65 1.67
N TYR A 133 -10.68 21.60 2.99
CA TYR A 133 -10.62 20.33 3.73
C TYR A 133 -11.52 20.35 4.96
N ILE A 134 -12.30 19.28 5.16
CA ILE A 134 -13.30 19.19 6.23
C ILE A 134 -12.71 18.46 7.44
N CYS A 135 -12.43 19.22 8.50
CA CYS A 135 -12.06 18.67 9.80
C CYS A 135 -13.28 18.09 10.54
N ALA A 136 -13.10 16.96 11.22
CA ALA A 136 -14.16 16.21 11.87
C ALA A 136 -13.81 15.81 13.32
N THR A 137 -12.76 16.37 13.91
CA THR A 137 -12.28 16.01 15.27
C THR A 137 -13.37 16.19 16.33
N GLN A 138 -14.21 17.22 16.22
CA GLN A 138 -15.31 17.49 17.14
C GLN A 138 -16.37 16.38 17.16
N ASN A 139 -16.47 15.60 16.08
CA ASN A 139 -17.44 14.53 15.95
C ASN A 139 -16.90 13.19 16.47
N PHE A 140 -15.57 13.06 16.61
CA PHE A 140 -14.92 11.82 17.01
C PHE A 140 -15.20 11.48 18.48
N THR A 141 -15.70 10.28 18.73
CA THR A 141 -15.98 9.77 20.08
C THR A 141 -14.75 9.05 20.64
N LEU A 142 -14.31 9.47 21.81
CA LEU A 142 -13.21 8.88 22.56
C LEU A 142 -13.64 7.62 23.32
N PRO A 143 -12.70 6.79 23.79
CA PRO A 143 -13.02 5.55 24.49
C PRO A 143 -13.91 5.70 25.73
N ASP A 144 -13.93 6.86 26.37
CA ASP A 144 -14.76 7.18 27.54
C ASP A 144 -16.16 7.71 27.18
N GLY A 145 -16.46 7.84 25.89
CA GLY A 145 -17.72 8.39 25.36
C GLY A 145 -17.70 9.90 25.13
N SER A 146 -16.64 10.61 25.55
CA SER A 146 -16.49 12.05 25.31
C SER A 146 -16.12 12.36 23.85
N LYS A 147 -16.11 13.63 23.46
CA LYS A 147 -15.68 14.08 22.13
C LYS A 147 -14.24 14.58 22.14
N LEU A 148 -13.50 14.32 21.06
CA LEU A 148 -12.09 14.74 20.92
C LEU A 148 -11.92 16.26 20.93
N GLY A 149 -12.90 17.01 20.42
CA GLY A 149 -12.95 18.47 20.48
C GLY A 149 -12.76 19.15 19.12
N ALA A 150 -13.05 20.44 19.08
CA ALA A 150 -12.92 21.24 17.86
C ALA A 150 -11.47 21.29 17.35
N PRO A 151 -11.26 21.37 16.02
CA PRO A 151 -9.93 21.54 15.46
C PRO A 151 -9.32 22.86 15.93
N LEU A 152 -8.01 22.84 16.21
CA LEU A 152 -7.24 23.99 16.69
C LEU A 152 -6.77 24.90 15.53
N ASP A 153 -6.73 24.37 14.31
CA ASP A 153 -6.25 25.08 13.12
C ASP A 153 -6.85 24.51 11.82
N GLU A 154 -6.46 25.06 10.66
CA GLU A 154 -6.88 24.59 9.33
C GLU A 154 -6.31 23.21 8.94
N ASN A 155 -5.32 22.71 9.68
CA ASN A 155 -4.72 21.39 9.48
C ASN A 155 -5.39 20.32 10.36
N CYS A 156 -6.54 20.65 10.95
CA CYS A 156 -7.28 19.76 11.82
C CYS A 156 -6.48 19.29 13.05
N SER A 157 -5.55 20.10 13.56
CA SER A 157 -4.78 19.78 14.76
C SER A 157 -5.68 19.69 15.99
N VAL A 158 -5.35 18.80 16.94
CA VAL A 158 -6.00 18.73 18.25
C VAL A 158 -5.01 18.40 19.35
N GLU A 159 -5.38 18.70 20.59
CA GLU A 159 -4.65 18.21 21.75
C GLU A 159 -4.74 16.68 21.83
N ARG A 160 -3.58 16.04 21.95
CA ARG A 160 -3.45 14.60 22.10
C ARG A 160 -3.99 14.15 23.46
N ARG A 161 -4.76 13.07 23.47
CA ARG A 161 -5.37 12.50 24.68
C ARG A 161 -5.01 11.05 24.85
N VAL A 162 -4.83 10.65 26.11
CA VAL A 162 -4.59 9.26 26.51
C VAL A 162 -5.77 8.81 27.35
N HIS A 163 -6.37 7.70 27.00
CA HIS A 163 -7.47 7.08 27.74
C HIS A 163 -7.10 5.64 28.04
N TYR A 164 -7.60 5.13 29.15
CA TYR A 164 -7.50 3.72 29.47
C TYR A 164 -8.85 3.05 29.28
N VAL A 165 -8.82 1.84 28.72
CA VAL A 165 -9.94 0.91 28.75
C VAL A 165 -9.46 -0.40 29.34
N TYR A 166 -10.39 -1.20 29.85
CA TYR A 166 -10.07 -2.54 30.32
C TYR A 166 -11.01 -3.57 29.72
N ARG A 167 -10.56 -4.81 29.66
CA ARG A 167 -11.39 -5.94 29.30
C ARG A 167 -12.05 -6.51 30.55
N SER A 168 -13.38 -6.56 30.56
CA SER A 168 -14.11 -7.20 31.65
C SER A 168 -14.14 -8.73 31.51
N THR A 169 -14.37 -9.43 32.62
CA THR A 169 -14.65 -10.89 32.65
C THR A 169 -15.88 -11.29 31.83
N ALA A 170 -16.77 -10.34 31.53
CA ALA A 170 -17.90 -10.49 30.63
C ALA A 170 -17.54 -10.31 29.14
N ASN A 171 -16.26 -10.30 28.78
CA ASN A 171 -15.81 -10.17 27.39
C ASN A 171 -16.35 -8.89 26.70
N SER A 172 -16.24 -7.74 27.38
CA SER A 172 -16.46 -6.40 26.79
C SER A 172 -15.32 -5.44 27.17
N PHE A 173 -14.95 -4.53 26.26
CA PHE A 173 -14.09 -3.40 26.61
C PHE A 173 -14.93 -2.34 27.31
N LYS A 174 -14.43 -1.79 28.42
CA LYS A 174 -15.09 -0.76 29.21
C LYS A 174 -14.12 0.40 29.49
N PRO A 175 -14.60 1.65 29.55
CA PRO A 175 -13.78 2.77 29.98
C PRO A 175 -13.16 2.53 31.36
N LEU A 176 -11.90 2.92 31.53
CA LEU A 176 -11.24 2.98 32.83
C LEU A 176 -10.96 4.46 33.15
N PRO A 177 -11.50 5.01 34.25
CA PRO A 177 -11.28 6.41 34.61
C PRO A 177 -9.79 6.76 34.65
N THR A 178 -9.44 7.94 34.11
CA THR A 178 -8.06 8.46 34.08
C THR A 178 -8.01 9.74 34.93
N PRO A 179 -7.11 9.85 35.93
CA PRO A 179 -6.06 8.88 36.31
C PRO A 179 -6.64 7.59 36.90
N VAL A 180 -5.97 6.47 36.64
CA VAL A 180 -6.36 5.15 37.15
C VAL A 180 -5.97 5.05 38.62
N ALA A 181 -6.95 4.83 39.51
CA ALA A 181 -6.72 4.77 40.96
C ALA A 181 -6.77 3.34 41.55
N ALA A 182 -7.54 2.44 40.94
CA ALA A 182 -7.70 1.07 41.40
C ALA A 182 -8.16 0.15 40.26
N TYR A 183 -7.96 -1.16 40.40
CA TYR A 183 -8.49 -2.15 39.46
C TYR A 183 -10.01 -2.31 39.62
N PRO A 184 -10.77 -2.34 38.51
CA PRO A 184 -12.17 -2.77 38.54
C PRO A 184 -12.32 -4.20 39.05
N ALA A 185 -13.38 -4.47 39.80
CA ALA A 185 -13.64 -5.81 40.35
C ALA A 185 -13.85 -6.88 39.25
N ASP A 186 -14.32 -6.48 38.07
CA ASP A 186 -14.54 -7.35 36.91
C ASP A 186 -13.40 -7.32 35.88
N LEU A 187 -12.20 -6.86 36.25
CA LEU A 187 -11.03 -6.83 35.39
C LEU A 187 -10.57 -8.24 35.02
N ALA A 188 -10.50 -8.54 33.73
CA ALA A 188 -9.88 -9.76 33.22
C ALA A 188 -8.35 -9.62 33.14
N SER A 189 -7.66 -10.77 33.08
CA SER A 189 -6.24 -10.85 32.70
C SER A 189 -6.09 -11.40 31.29
N THR A 190 -4.90 -11.25 30.72
CA THR A 190 -4.53 -11.87 29.45
C THR A 190 -3.06 -12.31 29.47
N THR A 191 -2.74 -13.34 28.68
CA THR A 191 -1.37 -13.84 28.51
C THR A 191 -0.99 -13.64 27.06
N ASN A 192 0.05 -12.82 26.82
CA ASN A 192 0.50 -12.51 25.47
C ASN A 192 1.28 -13.68 24.82
N ASN A 193 1.61 -13.54 23.53
CA ASN A 193 2.35 -14.57 22.79
C ASN A 193 3.81 -14.79 23.28
N ALA A 194 4.29 -13.96 24.20
CA ALA A 194 5.58 -14.14 24.88
C ALA A 194 5.43 -14.83 26.25
N GLY A 195 4.22 -15.26 26.64
CA GLY A 195 3.95 -15.92 27.92
C GLY A 195 3.80 -14.98 29.11
N VAL A 196 3.75 -13.66 28.88
CA VAL A 196 3.61 -12.66 29.94
C VAL A 196 2.14 -12.46 30.26
N THR A 197 1.76 -12.67 31.52
CA THR A 197 0.40 -12.44 32.02
C THR A 197 0.29 -11.06 32.66
N VAL A 198 -0.64 -10.25 32.17
CA VAL A 198 -0.91 -8.89 32.65
C VAL A 198 -2.40 -8.70 32.90
N PRO A 199 -2.80 -7.72 33.74
CA PRO A 199 -4.17 -7.23 33.73
C PRO A 199 -4.51 -6.72 32.33
N TYR A 200 -5.72 -7.01 31.84
CA TYR A 200 -6.11 -6.65 30.48
C TYR A 200 -6.58 -5.20 30.43
N ILE A 201 -5.63 -4.29 30.68
CA ILE A 201 -5.77 -2.84 30.57
C ILE A 201 -5.07 -2.40 29.28
N VAL A 202 -5.73 -1.52 28.54
CA VAL A 202 -5.27 -1.01 27.24
C VAL A 202 -5.17 0.51 27.34
N ARG A 203 -3.98 1.03 27.07
CA ARG A 203 -3.73 2.45 26.83
C ARG A 203 -4.12 2.78 25.40
N VAL A 204 -4.95 3.80 25.22
CA VAL A 204 -5.37 4.32 23.91
C VAL A 204 -4.93 5.78 23.78
N GLU A 205 -3.96 6.04 22.91
CA GLU A 205 -3.58 7.40 22.52
C GLU A 205 -4.42 7.82 21.32
N THR A 206 -4.99 9.03 21.35
CA THR A 206 -5.72 9.65 20.23
C THR A 206 -5.19 11.07 19.99
N GLY A 207 -4.92 11.42 18.75
CA GLY A 207 -4.47 12.76 18.36
C GLY A 207 -4.62 12.97 16.86
N THR A 208 -3.93 13.97 16.30
CA THR A 208 -3.86 14.16 14.85
C THR A 208 -2.44 14.21 14.30
N ILE A 209 -2.24 13.55 13.16
CA ILE A 209 -0.99 13.43 12.40
C ILE A 209 -1.34 13.52 10.92
N ASN A 210 -0.64 14.34 10.14
CA ASN A 210 -0.92 14.55 8.71
C ASN A 210 -2.37 14.96 8.41
N ARG A 211 -2.99 15.76 9.30
CA ARG A 211 -4.43 16.08 9.34
C ARG A 211 -5.35 14.88 9.62
N ALA A 212 -4.85 13.66 9.78
CA ALA A 212 -5.60 12.46 10.13
C ALA A 212 -5.84 12.37 11.64
N ILE A 213 -7.01 11.88 12.07
CA ILE A 213 -7.18 11.41 13.45
C ILE A 213 -6.51 10.05 13.55
N TYR A 214 -5.49 9.91 14.39
CA TYR A 214 -4.83 8.63 14.64
C TYR A 214 -5.21 8.08 16.02
N GLN A 215 -5.15 6.75 16.12
CA GLN A 215 -5.19 6.06 17.40
C GLN A 215 -4.10 5.00 17.50
N THR A 216 -3.61 4.77 18.72
CA THR A 216 -2.75 3.62 19.04
C THR A 216 -3.23 2.97 20.32
N ALA A 217 -3.50 1.67 20.28
CA ALA A 217 -3.89 0.84 21.41
C ALA A 217 -2.78 -0.16 21.77
N ILE A 218 -2.45 -0.26 23.05
CA ILE A 218 -1.39 -1.13 23.56
C ILE A 218 -1.72 -1.62 24.98
N LEU A 219 -1.35 -2.86 25.31
CA LEU A 219 -1.47 -3.34 26.69
C LEU A 219 -0.52 -2.58 27.61
N HIS A 220 -1.03 -1.99 28.68
CA HIS A 220 -0.24 -1.24 29.65
C HIS A 220 -0.99 -1.15 30.97
N ASP A 221 -0.30 -1.45 32.08
CA ASP A 221 -0.85 -1.38 33.43
C ASP A 221 -0.34 -0.11 34.13
N PRO A 222 -1.12 1.00 34.15
CA PRO A 222 -0.66 2.26 34.71
C PRO A 222 -0.54 2.26 36.25
N LEU A 223 -0.98 1.20 36.93
CA LEU A 223 -0.81 1.05 38.38
C LEU A 223 0.50 0.34 38.77
N LYS A 224 1.17 -0.31 37.80
CA LYS A 224 2.42 -1.05 38.05
C LYS A 224 3.57 -0.63 37.14
N ASP A 225 3.26 -0.36 35.88
CA ASP A 225 4.23 0.02 34.87
C ASP A 225 4.46 1.54 34.92
N ALA A 226 5.68 1.96 34.63
CA ALA A 226 5.96 3.38 34.38
C ALA A 226 5.21 3.88 33.13
N GLU A 227 5.11 5.20 32.97
CA GLU A 227 4.62 5.75 31.70
C GLU A 227 5.52 5.27 30.56
N PRO A 228 4.96 4.80 29.43
CA PRO A 228 5.76 4.15 28.40
C PRO A 228 6.80 5.09 27.78
N THR A 229 8.00 4.55 27.57
CA THR A 229 9.07 5.19 26.78
C THR A 229 9.77 4.13 25.93
N PRO A 230 10.59 4.51 24.93
CA PRO A 230 11.41 3.55 24.19
C PRO A 230 12.37 2.72 25.05
N LEU A 231 12.75 3.24 26.23
CA LEU A 231 13.61 2.58 27.22
C LEU A 231 12.81 1.73 28.21
N ALA A 232 11.52 2.00 28.38
CA ALA A 232 10.60 1.28 29.25
C ALA A 232 9.30 0.96 28.49
N PRO A 233 9.35 0.07 27.48
CA PRO A 233 8.15 -0.36 26.77
C PRO A 233 7.19 -1.08 27.73
N PRO A 234 5.87 -1.03 27.49
CA PRO A 234 4.89 -1.72 28.34
C PRO A 234 5.17 -3.23 28.41
N ALA A 235 5.06 -3.82 29.60
CA ALA A 235 5.33 -5.25 29.80
C ALA A 235 4.39 -6.17 29.00
N GLY A 236 3.16 -5.71 28.74
CA GLY A 236 2.18 -6.44 27.94
C GLY A 236 2.48 -6.46 26.44
N TRP A 237 3.33 -5.55 25.93
CA TRP A 237 3.62 -5.43 24.50
C TRP A 237 4.67 -6.45 24.05
N ASN A 238 4.34 -7.24 23.03
CA ASN A 238 5.21 -8.26 22.46
C ASN A 238 6.19 -7.70 21.39
N ARG A 239 6.31 -6.37 21.29
CA ARG A 239 7.07 -5.63 20.27
C ARG A 239 6.58 -5.83 18.83
N LYS A 240 5.34 -6.25 18.60
CA LYS A 240 4.76 -6.42 17.26
C LYS A 240 3.59 -5.47 17.07
N VAL A 241 3.36 -5.05 15.82
CA VAL A 241 2.30 -4.10 15.47
C VAL A 241 1.38 -4.69 14.41
N VAL A 242 0.07 -4.54 14.59
CA VAL A 242 -0.91 -4.71 13.51
C VAL A 242 -1.44 -3.34 13.12
N TYR A 243 -1.42 -3.04 11.82
CA TYR A 243 -1.87 -1.77 11.26
C TYR A 243 -3.10 -2.00 10.36
N PRO A 244 -4.33 -1.93 10.90
CA PRO A 244 -5.53 -2.09 10.09
C PRO A 244 -5.82 -0.87 9.20
N LEU A 245 -6.20 -1.16 7.96
CA LEU A 245 -6.48 -0.23 6.88
C LEU A 245 -7.94 -0.35 6.44
N GLY A 246 -8.61 0.78 6.30
CA GLY A 246 -10.05 0.85 6.01
C GLY A 246 -10.37 0.75 4.51
N GLY A 247 -11.48 0.07 4.21
CA GLY A 247 -12.03 -0.08 2.87
C GLY A 247 -12.67 1.20 2.30
N GLY A 248 -13.30 1.09 1.13
CA GLY A 248 -13.97 2.20 0.43
C GLY A 248 -13.07 2.87 -0.60
N CYS A 249 -13.60 3.91 -1.27
CA CYS A 249 -12.85 4.84 -2.12
C CYS A 249 -13.74 6.02 -2.55
N GLN A 250 -14.88 5.70 -3.18
CA GLN A 250 -15.81 6.72 -3.69
C GLN A 250 -16.40 7.55 -2.55
N GLY A 251 -16.26 8.87 -2.63
CA GLY A 251 -16.72 9.80 -1.61
C GLY A 251 -15.65 10.24 -0.61
N GLY A 252 -14.49 9.55 -0.59
CA GLY A 252 -13.38 9.85 0.31
C GLY A 252 -12.48 10.97 -0.20
N TRP A 253 -13.03 12.17 -0.32
CA TRP A 253 -12.34 13.36 -0.84
C TRP A 253 -12.41 14.52 0.17
N TYR A 254 -11.34 15.29 0.34
CA TYR A 254 -11.35 16.55 1.11
C TYR A 254 -11.92 16.45 2.55
N MET A 255 -11.79 15.30 3.22
CA MET A 255 -12.37 15.08 4.54
C MET A 255 -11.45 14.29 5.47
N GLN A 256 -11.45 14.65 6.76
CA GLN A 256 -10.65 13.97 7.77
C GLN A 256 -11.14 12.54 8.07
N GLY A 257 -12.46 12.35 8.22
CA GLY A 257 -13.07 11.05 8.48
C GLY A 257 -12.70 10.40 9.82
N THR A 258 -12.81 9.06 9.89
CA THR A 258 -12.52 8.24 11.09
C THR A 258 -11.55 7.09 10.81
N PRO A 259 -10.63 6.76 11.75
CA PRO A 259 -9.73 5.61 11.63
C PRO A 259 -10.46 4.27 11.75
N VAL A 260 -9.79 3.18 11.34
CA VAL A 260 -10.23 1.84 11.73
C VAL A 260 -10.07 1.67 13.24
N ALA A 261 -11.02 1.01 13.89
CA ALA A 261 -11.00 0.81 15.33
C ALA A 261 -9.75 0.02 15.76
N VAL A 262 -9.02 0.55 16.75
CA VAL A 262 -7.78 -0.05 17.28
C VAL A 262 -8.03 -1.04 18.43
N LEU A 263 -9.22 -1.01 19.05
CA LEU A 263 -9.60 -1.95 20.11
C LEU A 263 -10.02 -3.30 19.54
N ASN A 264 -9.03 -4.09 19.16
CA ASN A 264 -9.21 -5.46 18.65
C ASN A 264 -8.75 -6.49 19.69
N HIS A 265 -9.69 -7.27 20.22
CA HIS A 265 -9.40 -8.28 21.24
C HIS A 265 -8.39 -9.34 20.78
N ASN A 266 -8.49 -9.79 19.53
CA ASN A 266 -7.67 -10.89 19.01
C ASN A 266 -6.21 -10.50 18.83
N HIS A 267 -5.94 -9.23 18.54
CA HIS A 267 -4.58 -8.70 18.46
C HIS A 267 -4.05 -8.32 19.86
N LEU A 268 -4.82 -7.55 20.63
CA LEU A 268 -4.40 -7.03 21.92
C LEU A 268 -4.12 -8.15 22.93
N ARG A 269 -4.94 -9.21 22.99
CA ARG A 269 -4.72 -10.34 23.90
C ARG A 269 -3.38 -11.05 23.65
N LYS A 270 -2.91 -11.04 22.40
CA LYS A 270 -1.64 -11.64 21.97
C LYS A 270 -0.44 -10.71 22.22
N GLY A 271 -0.69 -9.50 22.72
CA GLY A 271 0.31 -8.48 23.04
C GLY A 271 0.70 -7.57 21.88
N TYR A 272 -0.01 -7.62 20.75
CA TYR A 272 0.23 -6.69 19.65
C TYR A 272 -0.20 -5.27 20.03
N ALA A 273 0.58 -4.27 19.65
CA ALA A 273 0.07 -2.91 19.52
C ALA A 273 -0.78 -2.82 18.24
N VAL A 274 -1.83 -2.00 18.27
CA VAL A 274 -2.70 -1.75 17.12
C VAL A 274 -2.74 -0.25 16.85
N ALA A 275 -2.40 0.18 15.64
CA ALA A 275 -2.39 1.58 15.26
C ALA A 275 -3.11 1.80 13.93
N SER A 276 -3.84 2.91 13.80
CA SER A 276 -4.52 3.28 12.56
C SER A 276 -4.78 4.79 12.55
N ALA A 277 -5.05 5.34 11.36
CA ALA A 277 -5.42 6.73 11.18
C ALA A 277 -6.54 6.91 10.16
N SER A 278 -7.26 8.02 10.26
CA SER A 278 -8.46 8.28 9.45
C SER A 278 -8.18 8.40 7.95
N LEU A 279 -6.99 8.86 7.57
CA LEU A 279 -6.52 8.90 6.18
C LEU A 279 -5.97 7.56 5.68
N ASN A 280 -5.97 6.54 6.54
CA ASN A 280 -5.72 5.14 6.16
C ASN A 280 -7.02 4.33 5.98
N THR A 281 -8.13 5.03 5.81
CA THR A 281 -9.41 4.50 5.37
C THR A 281 -9.73 5.12 4.02
N PHE A 282 -9.71 4.33 2.95
CA PHE A 282 -9.94 4.88 1.60
C PHE A 282 -11.35 5.43 1.40
N GLY A 283 -12.33 5.01 2.20
CA GLY A 283 -13.65 5.66 2.27
C GLY A 283 -13.61 7.13 2.72
N ASN A 284 -12.52 7.58 3.36
CA ASN A 284 -12.28 8.97 3.75
C ASN A 284 -11.24 9.65 2.85
N ASN A 285 -10.23 8.89 2.39
CA ASN A 285 -9.09 9.37 1.65
C ASN A 285 -8.64 8.33 0.61
N CYS A 286 -9.17 8.36 -0.61
CA CYS A 286 -8.74 7.42 -1.65
C CYS A 286 -7.49 7.92 -2.39
N ASN A 287 -6.41 8.14 -1.65
CA ASN A 287 -5.07 8.54 -2.13
C ASN A 287 -4.01 7.70 -1.40
N ASP A 288 -3.35 6.79 -2.13
CA ASP A 288 -2.36 5.87 -1.56
C ASP A 288 -1.10 6.57 -1.07
N LEU A 289 -0.70 7.65 -1.73
CA LEU A 289 0.49 8.43 -1.41
C LEU A 289 0.32 9.13 -0.05
N LEU A 290 -0.79 9.84 0.13
CA LEU A 290 -1.15 10.49 1.40
C LEU A 290 -1.39 9.46 2.52
N SER A 291 -1.98 8.31 2.17
CA SER A 291 -2.13 7.20 3.13
C SER A 291 -0.77 6.67 3.59
N SER A 292 0.17 6.43 2.67
CA SER A 292 1.52 5.93 2.98
C SER A 292 2.30 6.91 3.86
N GLU A 293 2.21 8.21 3.60
CA GLU A 293 2.82 9.25 4.45
C GLU A 293 2.23 9.25 5.86
N THR A 294 0.90 9.15 5.95
CA THR A 294 0.23 9.06 7.25
C THR A 294 0.67 7.82 8.02
N ILE A 295 0.85 6.66 7.36
CA ILE A 295 1.37 5.43 7.99
C ILE A 295 2.78 5.65 8.52
N ALA A 296 3.66 6.27 7.72
CA ALA A 296 5.03 6.56 8.12
C ALA A 296 5.09 7.42 9.40
N MET A 297 4.31 8.50 9.45
CA MET A 297 4.29 9.42 10.59
C MET A 297 3.63 8.81 11.84
N VAL A 298 2.58 8.00 11.68
CA VAL A 298 1.96 7.28 12.82
C VAL A 298 2.90 6.20 13.36
N LYS A 299 3.66 5.52 12.48
CA LYS A 299 4.66 4.54 12.88
C LYS A 299 5.84 5.21 13.59
N GLU A 300 6.29 6.36 13.12
CA GLU A 300 7.30 7.20 13.78
C GLU A 300 6.88 7.54 15.21
N ARG A 301 5.67 8.08 15.38
CA ARG A 301 5.07 8.40 16.69
C ARG A 301 5.00 7.18 17.63
N LEU A 302 4.64 6.02 17.10
CA LEU A 302 4.60 4.77 17.86
C LEU A 302 6.01 4.40 18.35
N ILE A 303 7.02 4.52 17.49
CA ILE A 303 8.40 4.19 17.84
C ILE A 303 8.98 5.17 18.87
N GLU A 304 8.68 6.47 18.77
CA GLU A 304 9.10 7.47 19.77
C GLU A 304 8.45 7.26 21.14
N ASN A 305 7.23 6.74 21.20
CA ASN A 305 6.55 6.47 22.47
C ASN A 305 6.97 5.15 23.11
N TYR A 306 7.17 4.10 22.30
CA TYR A 306 7.27 2.73 22.83
C TYR A 306 8.55 2.00 22.42
N GLY A 307 9.27 2.49 21.41
CA GLY A 307 10.46 1.86 20.84
C GLY A 307 10.18 1.08 19.55
N THR A 308 11.25 0.59 18.91
CA THR A 308 11.16 -0.08 17.60
C THR A 308 10.45 -1.43 17.69
N PRO A 309 9.42 -1.69 16.86
CA PRO A 309 8.80 -3.01 16.76
C PRO A 309 9.72 -4.01 16.07
N PHE A 310 9.56 -5.30 16.36
CA PHE A 310 10.17 -6.39 15.60
C PHE A 310 9.63 -6.46 14.17
N PHE A 311 8.32 -6.25 14.00
CA PHE A 311 7.69 -6.13 12.70
C PHE A 311 6.31 -5.44 12.79
N THR A 312 5.86 -4.92 11.65
CA THR A 312 4.52 -4.33 11.43
C THR A 312 3.78 -5.11 10.35
N ILE A 313 2.57 -5.60 10.68
CA ILE A 313 1.68 -6.29 9.74
C ILE A 313 0.62 -5.29 9.25
N GLY A 314 0.64 -4.97 7.96
CA GLY A 314 -0.43 -4.21 7.31
C GLY A 314 -1.62 -5.13 7.01
N THR A 315 -2.85 -4.69 7.29
CA THR A 315 -4.02 -5.53 7.02
C THR A 315 -5.23 -4.75 6.56
N GLY A 316 -5.94 -5.24 5.54
CA GLY A 316 -7.13 -4.55 5.05
C GLY A 316 -7.82 -5.24 3.89
N GLY A 317 -9.10 -4.92 3.71
CA GLY A 317 -9.92 -5.40 2.61
C GLY A 317 -10.31 -4.30 1.64
N SER A 318 -10.49 -4.62 0.35
CA SER A 318 -10.97 -3.66 -0.65
C SER A 318 -10.05 -2.43 -0.74
N GLY A 319 -10.55 -1.24 -0.37
CA GLY A 319 -9.78 -0.02 -0.09
C GLY A 319 -8.46 -0.25 0.68
N GLY A 320 -8.52 -1.08 1.72
CA GLY A 320 -7.36 -1.42 2.55
C GLY A 320 -6.34 -2.34 1.86
N ALA A 321 -6.77 -3.10 0.84
CA ALA A 321 -5.87 -3.95 0.05
C ALA A 321 -5.02 -3.12 -0.91
N TYR A 322 -5.57 -2.08 -1.56
CA TYR A 322 -4.78 -1.14 -2.36
C TYR A 322 -3.68 -0.51 -1.51
N GLN A 323 -4.07 -0.01 -0.33
CA GLN A 323 -3.16 0.63 0.62
C GLN A 323 -2.06 -0.33 1.03
N SER A 324 -2.39 -1.57 1.37
CA SER A 324 -1.40 -2.59 1.77
C SER A 324 -0.39 -2.85 0.65
N HIS A 325 -0.86 -3.09 -0.58
CA HIS A 325 0.02 -3.36 -1.73
C HIS A 325 0.85 -2.14 -2.09
N GLN A 326 0.23 -0.97 -2.32
CA GLN A 326 0.94 0.23 -2.77
C GLN A 326 1.89 0.77 -1.70
N THR A 327 1.52 0.75 -0.41
CA THR A 327 2.44 1.12 0.68
C THR A 327 3.60 0.13 0.75
N GLY A 328 3.31 -1.19 0.72
CA GLY A 328 4.32 -2.23 0.78
C GLY A 328 5.29 -2.21 -0.41
N ASP A 329 4.82 -1.84 -1.60
CA ASP A 329 5.64 -1.81 -2.81
C ASP A 329 6.43 -0.50 -2.93
N ASN A 330 5.76 0.63 -2.73
CA ASN A 330 6.36 1.94 -2.98
C ASN A 330 7.17 2.47 -1.78
N TYR A 331 6.87 2.03 -0.55
CA TYR A 331 7.48 2.52 0.69
C TYR A 331 7.94 1.34 1.58
N PRO A 332 8.91 0.54 1.12
CA PRO A 332 9.39 -0.66 1.82
C PRO A 332 9.87 -0.33 3.24
N GLY A 333 9.53 -1.20 4.20
CA GLY A 333 9.86 -1.02 5.62
C GLY A 333 8.72 -0.42 6.45
N LEU A 334 7.67 0.11 5.82
CA LEU A 334 6.43 0.47 6.55
C LEU A 334 5.67 -0.78 7.01
N PHE A 335 5.57 -1.79 6.15
CA PHE A 335 5.07 -3.12 6.47
C PHE A 335 6.15 -4.17 6.24
N ASP A 336 6.25 -5.12 7.15
CA ASP A 336 7.14 -6.28 7.04
C ASP A 336 6.42 -7.48 6.44
N GLY A 337 5.09 -7.54 6.54
CA GLY A 337 4.20 -8.49 5.91
C GLY A 337 2.79 -7.91 5.77
N ILE A 338 2.01 -8.38 4.79
CA ILE A 338 0.64 -7.90 4.57
C ILE A 338 -0.37 -9.05 4.53
N ILE A 339 -1.54 -8.81 5.12
CA ILE A 339 -2.68 -9.72 5.08
C ILE A 339 -3.86 -8.97 4.45
N VAL A 340 -4.30 -9.43 3.29
CA VAL A 340 -5.27 -8.69 2.46
C VAL A 340 -6.47 -9.56 2.13
N THR A 341 -7.59 -8.91 1.86
CA THR A 341 -8.82 -9.57 1.38
C THR A 341 -9.52 -8.71 0.35
N SER A 342 -10.41 -9.31 -0.46
CA SER A 342 -11.12 -8.59 -1.52
C SER A 342 -10.16 -7.74 -2.36
N VAL A 343 -9.03 -8.37 -2.73
CA VAL A 343 -7.82 -7.73 -3.23
C VAL A 343 -8.03 -7.02 -4.55
N PHE A 344 -7.27 -5.94 -4.72
CA PHE A 344 -6.95 -5.25 -5.95
C PHE A 344 -5.44 -4.89 -5.97
N PRO A 345 -4.77 -4.92 -7.14
CA PRO A 345 -3.40 -4.42 -7.28
C PRO A 345 -3.21 -2.94 -6.94
N ASP A 346 -4.08 -2.08 -7.48
CA ASP A 346 -4.06 -0.61 -7.31
C ASP A 346 -5.38 0.01 -7.77
N VAL A 347 -5.61 1.27 -7.38
CA VAL A 347 -6.80 2.00 -7.82
C VAL A 347 -6.74 2.33 -9.32
N THR A 348 -5.56 2.68 -9.83
CA THR A 348 -5.34 3.33 -11.13
C THR A 348 -5.66 2.46 -12.34
N SER A 349 -5.08 1.28 -12.45
CA SER A 349 -5.28 0.36 -13.57
C SER A 349 -6.39 -0.64 -13.27
N SER A 350 -6.34 -1.29 -12.09
CA SER A 350 -7.17 -2.48 -11.85
C SER A 350 -8.65 -2.16 -11.55
N THR A 351 -8.90 -0.98 -10.98
CA THR A 351 -10.26 -0.57 -10.61
C THR A 351 -10.80 0.46 -11.58
N ILE A 352 -10.11 1.57 -11.79
CA ILE A 352 -10.64 2.68 -12.59
C ILE A 352 -11.00 2.27 -14.03
N PHE A 353 -10.16 1.50 -14.71
CA PHE A 353 -10.44 1.13 -16.11
C PHE A 353 -11.63 0.19 -16.24
N LYS A 354 -11.72 -0.79 -15.36
CA LYS A 354 -12.89 -1.67 -15.26
C LYS A 354 -14.18 -0.87 -15.09
N LEU A 355 -14.16 0.18 -14.26
CA LEU A 355 -15.31 1.06 -14.04
C LEU A 355 -15.63 1.91 -15.26
N HIS A 356 -14.60 2.52 -15.87
CA HIS A 356 -14.73 3.31 -17.09
C HIS A 356 -15.34 2.47 -18.22
N ASP A 357 -14.79 1.29 -18.48
CA ASP A 357 -15.25 0.40 -19.53
C ASP A 357 -16.67 -0.12 -19.25
N SER A 358 -16.99 -0.41 -17.99
CA SER A 358 -18.35 -0.81 -17.61
C SER A 358 -19.35 0.34 -17.71
N ARG A 359 -18.94 1.58 -17.45
CA ARG A 359 -19.77 2.78 -17.69
C ARG A 359 -20.10 2.90 -19.17
N LEU A 360 -19.11 2.74 -20.06
CA LEU A 360 -19.33 2.80 -21.51
C LEU A 360 -20.27 1.68 -21.99
N LEU A 361 -20.04 0.45 -21.55
CA LEU A 361 -20.93 -0.69 -21.85
C LEU A 361 -22.35 -0.47 -21.32
N HIS A 362 -22.49 0.03 -20.09
CA HIS A 362 -23.79 0.33 -19.50
C HIS A 362 -24.55 1.37 -20.33
N LEU A 363 -23.90 2.47 -20.71
CA LEU A 363 -24.49 3.51 -21.54
C LEU A 363 -24.85 2.98 -22.93
N TYR A 364 -24.01 2.14 -23.53
CA TYR A 364 -24.34 1.51 -24.81
C TYR A 364 -25.61 0.65 -24.70
N PHE A 365 -25.66 -0.30 -23.75
CA PHE A 365 -26.79 -1.21 -23.59
C PHE A 365 -28.09 -0.52 -23.14
N THR A 366 -28.01 0.64 -22.50
CA THR A 366 -29.20 1.35 -21.99
C THR A 366 -29.67 2.49 -22.89
N GLN A 367 -28.78 3.09 -23.68
CA GLN A 367 -29.11 4.28 -24.49
C GLN A 367 -28.96 4.05 -25.99
N SER A 368 -28.00 3.23 -26.42
CA SER A 368 -27.71 3.03 -27.85
C SER A 368 -28.31 1.75 -28.43
N ALA A 369 -28.41 0.70 -27.62
CA ALA A 369 -28.95 -0.61 -28.03
C ALA A 369 -29.88 -1.24 -26.97
N PRO A 370 -30.89 -0.50 -26.46
CA PRO A 370 -31.79 -1.01 -25.42
C PRO A 370 -32.56 -2.25 -25.91
N GLY A 371 -32.51 -3.33 -25.12
CA GLY A 371 -33.23 -4.58 -25.40
C GLY A 371 -32.68 -5.43 -26.56
N GLN A 372 -31.54 -5.06 -27.16
CA GLN A 372 -31.00 -5.76 -28.34
C GLN A 372 -30.11 -6.96 -28.02
N TYR A 373 -29.65 -7.08 -26.77
CA TYR A 373 -28.72 -8.14 -26.33
C TYR A 373 -29.31 -8.95 -25.19
N SER A 374 -29.16 -10.28 -25.28
CA SER A 374 -29.49 -11.17 -24.17
C SER A 374 -28.51 -11.00 -23.00
N ASP A 375 -28.90 -11.47 -21.82
CA ASP A 375 -28.01 -11.46 -20.65
C ASP A 375 -26.75 -12.29 -20.86
N ALA A 376 -26.85 -13.42 -21.57
CA ALA A 376 -25.69 -14.23 -21.94
C ALA A 376 -24.72 -13.45 -22.85
N GLN A 377 -25.24 -12.70 -23.83
CA GLN A 377 -24.42 -11.85 -24.69
C GLN A 377 -23.76 -10.71 -23.91
N ARG A 378 -24.49 -10.07 -22.99
CA ARG A 378 -23.94 -9.00 -22.14
C ARG A 378 -22.83 -9.50 -21.22
N SER A 379 -23.01 -10.67 -20.61
CA SER A 379 -21.95 -11.36 -19.85
C SER A 379 -20.74 -11.67 -20.74
N ALA A 380 -20.95 -12.22 -21.94
CA ALA A 380 -19.87 -12.53 -22.87
C ALA A 380 -19.08 -11.29 -23.33
N ILE A 381 -19.78 -10.17 -23.62
CA ILE A 381 -19.17 -8.90 -24.04
C ILE A 381 -18.36 -8.27 -22.90
N SER A 382 -18.90 -8.28 -21.68
CA SER A 382 -18.26 -7.65 -20.52
C SER A 382 -17.20 -8.53 -19.85
N GLY A 383 -17.25 -9.84 -20.05
CA GLY A 383 -16.40 -10.81 -19.40
C GLY A 383 -16.88 -11.20 -17.99
N TYR A 384 -17.88 -10.52 -17.44
CA TYR A 384 -18.42 -10.82 -16.12
C TYR A 384 -19.30 -12.07 -16.15
N LEU A 385 -19.31 -12.83 -15.05
CA LEU A 385 -20.21 -13.98 -14.94
C LEU A 385 -21.69 -13.54 -14.93
N LYS A 386 -21.99 -12.42 -14.26
CA LYS A 386 -23.34 -11.87 -14.15
C LYS A 386 -23.44 -10.52 -14.87
N PRO A 387 -24.48 -10.29 -15.70
CA PRO A 387 -24.64 -9.04 -16.44
C PRO A 387 -24.96 -7.85 -15.53
N GLY A 388 -25.49 -8.10 -14.33
CA GLY A 388 -25.71 -7.07 -13.29
C GLY A 388 -24.43 -6.33 -12.91
N ASN A 389 -23.26 -6.99 -13.04
CA ASN A 389 -21.97 -6.38 -12.76
C ASN A 389 -21.65 -5.17 -13.64
N ILE A 390 -22.18 -5.11 -14.87
CA ILE A 390 -22.03 -3.95 -15.76
C ILE A 390 -22.62 -2.70 -15.12
N ALA A 391 -23.84 -2.80 -14.57
CA ALA A 391 -24.52 -1.68 -13.92
C ALA A 391 -23.87 -1.32 -12.58
N ALA A 392 -23.49 -2.32 -11.78
CA ALA A 392 -22.78 -2.09 -10.51
C ALA A 392 -21.46 -1.34 -10.71
N MET A 393 -20.65 -1.76 -11.71
CA MET A 393 -19.37 -1.12 -12.02
C MET A 393 -19.59 0.26 -12.62
N SER A 394 -20.59 0.43 -13.49
CA SER A 394 -21.00 1.75 -14.00
C SER A 394 -21.34 2.71 -12.87
N SER A 395 -22.16 2.30 -11.89
CA SER A 395 -22.50 3.12 -10.71
C SER A 395 -21.26 3.50 -9.90
N SER A 396 -20.38 2.52 -9.66
CA SER A 396 -19.09 2.72 -9.00
C SER A 396 -18.14 3.66 -9.77
N ALA A 397 -18.33 3.85 -11.07
CA ALA A 397 -17.58 4.83 -11.85
C ALA A 397 -17.85 6.29 -11.45
N GLY A 398 -18.76 6.55 -10.52
CA GLY A 398 -19.00 7.90 -9.97
C GLY A 398 -17.75 8.56 -9.34
N ARG A 399 -16.69 7.80 -9.04
CA ARG A 399 -15.37 8.34 -8.63
C ARG A 399 -14.55 8.96 -9.77
N LEU A 400 -15.03 8.85 -11.01
CA LEU A 400 -14.46 9.47 -12.21
C LEU A 400 -15.28 10.68 -12.68
N ASP A 401 -16.48 10.87 -12.11
CA ASP A 401 -17.36 11.98 -12.41
C ASP A 401 -17.11 13.12 -11.39
N PRO A 402 -16.74 14.32 -11.84
CA PRO A 402 -16.32 15.41 -10.96
C PRO A 402 -17.44 16.01 -10.11
N VAL A 403 -18.71 15.68 -10.36
CA VAL A 403 -19.86 16.34 -9.69
C VAL A 403 -20.66 15.42 -8.75
N VAL A 404 -20.50 14.10 -8.81
CA VAL A 404 -21.47 13.18 -8.14
C VAL A 404 -21.02 12.63 -6.79
N SER A 405 -19.71 12.60 -6.49
CA SER A 405 -19.18 11.86 -5.33
C SER A 405 -18.65 12.76 -4.21
N PHE A 406 -19.21 13.94 -3.97
CA PHE A 406 -18.79 14.77 -2.83
C PHE A 406 -19.21 14.15 -1.49
N PRO A 407 -18.41 14.32 -0.42
CA PRO A 407 -18.83 14.00 0.93
C PRO A 407 -20.15 14.67 1.32
N ALA A 408 -20.91 14.02 2.19
CA ALA A 408 -22.09 14.63 2.80
C ALA A 408 -21.69 15.90 3.57
N GLY A 409 -22.46 16.97 3.40
CA GLY A 409 -22.20 18.25 4.06
C GLY A 409 -21.08 19.10 3.42
N PHE A 410 -20.47 18.65 2.32
CA PHE A 410 -19.48 19.47 1.62
C PHE A 410 -20.10 20.78 1.09
N PRO A 411 -19.48 21.96 1.33
CA PRO A 411 -20.05 23.27 0.96
C PRO A 411 -20.40 23.37 -0.53
N ALA A 412 -21.64 23.75 -0.84
CA ALA A 412 -22.15 23.73 -2.22
C ALA A 412 -21.47 24.77 -3.13
N ASP A 413 -21.09 25.92 -2.58
CA ASP A 413 -20.36 27.00 -3.24
C ASP A 413 -18.90 26.66 -3.58
N GLN A 414 -18.35 25.60 -2.98
CA GLN A 414 -17.00 25.11 -3.26
C GLN A 414 -16.96 23.97 -4.28
N LYS A 415 -18.11 23.36 -4.59
CA LYS A 415 -18.19 22.23 -5.53
C LYS A 415 -18.07 22.70 -6.97
N TYR A 416 -17.22 22.02 -7.73
CA TYR A 416 -17.17 22.17 -9.18
C TYR A 416 -18.56 21.97 -9.82
N HIS A 417 -18.90 22.86 -10.74
CA HIS A 417 -19.99 22.68 -11.67
C HIS A 417 -19.60 23.33 -13.01
N PRO A 418 -19.73 22.63 -14.15
CA PRO A 418 -19.18 23.10 -15.43
C PRO A 418 -19.71 24.47 -15.88
N VAL A 419 -20.95 24.81 -15.51
CA VAL A 419 -21.58 26.11 -15.79
C VAL A 419 -21.49 27.08 -14.59
N ASN A 420 -22.06 26.69 -13.44
CA ASN A 420 -22.28 27.59 -12.31
C ASN A 420 -21.05 27.83 -11.43
N ASN A 421 -20.06 26.93 -11.44
CA ASN A 421 -18.85 27.05 -10.62
C ASN A 421 -17.66 26.30 -11.26
N PRO A 422 -17.16 26.76 -12.42
CA PRO A 422 -16.14 26.04 -13.17
C PRO A 422 -14.77 26.00 -12.47
N THR A 423 -14.57 26.82 -11.45
CA THR A 423 -13.34 26.90 -10.63
C THR A 423 -13.45 26.15 -9.30
N GLY A 424 -14.61 25.55 -9.00
CA GLY A 424 -14.79 24.75 -7.78
C GLY A 424 -13.92 23.49 -7.79
N VAL A 425 -13.73 22.89 -6.61
CA VAL A 425 -12.96 21.65 -6.51
C VAL A 425 -13.75 20.47 -7.06
N ARG A 426 -13.04 19.48 -7.60
CA ARG A 426 -13.63 18.33 -8.31
C ARG A 426 -13.53 17.06 -7.46
N ALA A 427 -14.59 16.26 -7.45
CA ALA A 427 -14.70 15.04 -6.65
C ALA A 427 -14.28 13.79 -7.42
N THR A 428 -13.10 13.82 -8.04
CA THR A 428 -12.54 12.66 -8.75
C THR A 428 -11.29 12.11 -8.07
N VAL A 429 -11.06 10.82 -8.27
CA VAL A 429 -9.82 10.16 -7.84
C VAL A 429 -8.56 10.81 -8.41
N TYR A 430 -8.63 11.43 -9.59
CA TYR A 430 -7.49 12.12 -10.21
C TYR A 430 -7.21 13.45 -9.54
N ASP A 431 -8.26 14.25 -9.29
CA ASP A 431 -8.14 15.53 -8.61
C ASP A 431 -7.63 15.34 -7.16
N HIS A 432 -8.07 14.25 -6.51
CA HIS A 432 -7.58 13.81 -5.20
C HIS A 432 -6.13 13.24 -5.23
N THR A 433 -5.58 12.99 -6.42
CA THR A 433 -4.20 12.49 -6.61
C THR A 433 -3.41 13.44 -7.54
N VAL A 434 -3.78 14.73 -7.55
CA VAL A 434 -3.25 15.72 -8.49
C VAL A 434 -1.74 15.96 -8.33
N ASN A 435 -1.20 15.74 -7.13
CA ASN A 435 0.24 15.83 -6.86
C ASN A 435 1.04 14.80 -7.66
N VAL A 436 0.43 13.68 -8.08
CA VAL A 436 1.06 12.71 -8.97
C VAL A 436 0.80 13.05 -10.43
N TYR A 437 -0.46 13.22 -10.81
CA TYR A 437 -0.85 13.33 -12.22
C TYR A 437 -0.59 14.71 -12.84
N GLY A 438 -0.41 15.74 -12.03
CA GLY A 438 -0.29 17.12 -12.49
C GLY A 438 -1.61 17.68 -13.01
N LYS A 439 -1.56 18.95 -13.44
CA LYS A 439 -2.72 19.70 -13.91
C LYS A 439 -2.68 19.93 -15.42
N ASP A 440 -3.85 20.05 -16.03
CA ASP A 440 -4.02 20.56 -17.39
C ASP A 440 -4.13 22.10 -17.41
N ALA A 441 -4.32 22.69 -18.59
CA ALA A 441 -4.42 24.14 -18.76
C ALA A 441 -5.64 24.78 -18.05
N ARG A 442 -6.64 24.00 -17.64
CA ARG A 442 -7.80 24.46 -16.86
C ARG A 442 -7.54 24.38 -15.35
N GLY A 443 -6.44 23.73 -14.95
CA GLY A 443 -6.12 23.45 -13.55
C GLY A 443 -6.70 22.14 -13.03
N PHE A 444 -7.32 21.31 -13.88
CA PHE A 444 -7.87 20.00 -13.50
C PHE A 444 -6.79 18.95 -13.52
N ALA A 445 -6.91 17.89 -12.71
CA ALA A 445 -5.97 16.78 -12.79
C ALA A 445 -5.99 16.12 -14.18
N LYS A 446 -4.81 15.84 -14.72
CA LYS A 446 -4.64 15.01 -15.92
C LYS A 446 -5.14 13.59 -15.63
N ARG A 447 -5.64 12.90 -16.67
CA ARG A 447 -6.31 11.60 -16.53
C ARG A 447 -5.66 10.54 -17.40
N PRO A 448 -5.22 9.39 -16.83
CA PRO A 448 -4.67 8.28 -17.60
C PRO A 448 -5.71 7.41 -18.32
N ILE A 449 -7.02 7.58 -18.08
CA ILE A 449 -8.07 6.76 -18.72
C ILE A 449 -8.07 6.86 -20.25
N ASP A 450 -8.21 5.71 -20.89
CA ASP A 450 -8.11 5.54 -22.34
C ASP A 450 -9.05 4.40 -22.78
N ASN A 451 -9.62 4.51 -23.98
CA ASN A 451 -10.21 3.37 -24.69
C ASN A 451 -9.99 3.42 -26.21
N VAL A 452 -8.97 4.12 -26.66
CA VAL A 452 -8.60 4.18 -28.08
C VAL A 452 -8.06 2.82 -28.50
N GLY A 453 -8.58 2.25 -29.59
CA GLY A 453 -8.18 0.94 -30.10
C GLY A 453 -8.75 -0.27 -29.35
N VAL A 454 -9.43 -0.08 -28.22
CA VAL A 454 -10.04 -1.19 -27.45
C VAL A 454 -11.25 -1.76 -28.20
N GLN A 455 -11.21 -3.06 -28.49
CA GLN A 455 -12.25 -3.81 -29.20
C GLN A 455 -13.18 -4.52 -28.21
N TYR A 456 -14.22 -3.84 -27.75
CA TYR A 456 -15.17 -4.42 -26.79
C TYR A 456 -15.91 -5.60 -27.41
N GLY A 457 -16.00 -6.73 -26.68
CA GLY A 457 -16.66 -7.94 -27.15
C GLY A 457 -15.87 -8.80 -28.15
N LEU A 458 -14.57 -8.56 -28.36
CA LEU A 458 -13.77 -9.33 -29.33
C LEU A 458 -13.80 -10.84 -29.05
N LYS A 459 -13.59 -11.27 -27.80
CA LYS A 459 -13.71 -12.70 -27.45
C LYS A 459 -15.14 -13.21 -27.67
N ALA A 460 -16.16 -12.42 -27.36
CA ALA A 460 -17.56 -12.81 -27.58
C ALA A 460 -17.86 -13.03 -29.07
N LEU A 461 -17.31 -12.20 -29.96
CA LEU A 461 -17.38 -12.41 -31.41
C LEU A 461 -16.67 -13.71 -31.80
N ASN A 462 -15.42 -13.88 -31.35
CA ASN A 462 -14.60 -15.03 -31.72
C ASN A 462 -15.12 -16.36 -31.17
N ASP A 463 -15.92 -16.33 -30.10
CA ASP A 463 -16.62 -17.48 -29.55
C ASP A 463 -18.03 -17.69 -30.16
N GLY A 464 -18.44 -16.85 -31.12
CA GLY A 464 -19.75 -16.94 -31.79
C GLY A 464 -20.94 -16.51 -30.94
N MET A 465 -20.73 -15.84 -29.81
CA MET A 465 -21.80 -15.34 -28.93
C MET A 465 -22.52 -14.12 -29.50
N ILE A 466 -21.83 -13.34 -30.33
CA ILE A 466 -22.38 -12.19 -31.05
C ILE A 466 -21.98 -12.24 -32.52
N THR A 467 -22.78 -11.63 -33.39
CA THR A 467 -22.48 -11.54 -34.83
C THR A 467 -21.44 -10.47 -35.12
N ALA A 468 -20.85 -10.52 -36.32
CA ALA A 468 -19.95 -9.46 -36.79
C ALA A 468 -20.65 -8.08 -36.81
N ASP A 469 -21.92 -8.02 -37.20
CA ASP A 469 -22.69 -6.76 -37.19
C ASP A 469 -22.91 -6.22 -35.77
N GLN A 470 -23.22 -7.09 -34.80
CA GLN A 470 -23.33 -6.70 -33.39
C GLN A 470 -22.00 -6.17 -32.85
N PHE A 471 -20.88 -6.84 -33.17
CA PHE A 471 -19.55 -6.40 -32.76
C PHE A 471 -19.15 -5.04 -33.35
N ILE A 472 -19.45 -4.83 -34.63
CA ILE A 472 -19.18 -3.55 -35.32
C ILE A 472 -20.08 -2.45 -34.74
N ASP A 473 -21.38 -2.70 -34.57
CA ASP A 473 -22.32 -1.73 -33.99
C ASP A 473 -21.90 -1.30 -32.57
N LEU A 474 -21.52 -2.26 -31.73
CA LEU A 474 -20.98 -2.00 -30.40
C LEU A 474 -19.79 -1.05 -30.46
N ASN A 475 -18.77 -1.38 -31.26
CA ASN A 475 -17.55 -0.59 -31.30
C ASN A 475 -17.69 0.76 -32.01
N GLU A 476 -18.67 0.90 -32.90
CA GLU A 476 -19.05 2.15 -33.57
C GLU A 476 -19.74 3.13 -32.61
N LYS A 477 -20.62 2.62 -31.72
CA LYS A 477 -21.50 3.46 -30.88
C LYS A 477 -21.10 3.56 -29.42
N ILE A 478 -20.08 2.83 -28.98
CA ILE A 478 -19.64 2.84 -27.57
C ILE A 478 -19.06 4.21 -27.15
N GLY A 479 -18.29 4.83 -28.05
CA GLY A 479 -17.69 6.15 -27.82
C GLY A 479 -16.76 6.21 -26.60
N GLY A 480 -16.79 7.33 -25.90
CA GLY A 480 -15.95 7.62 -24.73
C GLY A 480 -16.66 8.56 -23.75
N VAL A 481 -15.86 9.25 -22.93
CA VAL A 481 -16.35 10.27 -21.99
C VAL A 481 -15.50 11.54 -22.03
N ASP A 482 -16.12 12.69 -21.81
CA ASP A 482 -15.44 13.98 -21.72
C ASP A 482 -14.82 14.24 -20.33
N VAL A 483 -14.39 15.48 -20.08
CA VAL A 483 -13.80 15.91 -18.81
C VAL A 483 -14.80 15.87 -17.64
N ASP A 484 -16.10 15.96 -17.92
CA ASP A 484 -17.19 15.92 -16.94
C ASP A 484 -17.88 14.56 -16.88
N PHE A 485 -17.19 13.54 -17.44
CA PHE A 485 -17.60 12.15 -17.48
C PHE A 485 -18.93 11.91 -18.22
N LYS A 486 -19.29 12.80 -19.14
CA LYS A 486 -20.46 12.66 -20.02
C LYS A 486 -20.09 11.91 -21.29
N LYS A 487 -21.03 11.12 -21.80
CA LYS A 487 -20.83 10.29 -23.00
C LYS A 487 -20.50 11.18 -24.20
N THR A 488 -19.50 10.77 -24.97
CA THR A 488 -19.13 11.39 -26.25
C THR A 488 -19.07 10.33 -27.35
N ALA A 489 -19.15 10.77 -28.62
CA ALA A 489 -18.97 9.87 -29.76
C ALA A 489 -17.50 9.45 -29.93
N GLN A 490 -16.56 10.35 -29.58
CA GLN A 490 -15.13 10.09 -29.63
C GLN A 490 -14.69 9.23 -28.46
N ARG A 491 -13.72 8.34 -28.70
CA ARG A 491 -13.08 7.56 -27.65
C ARG A 491 -12.26 8.45 -26.72
N THR A 492 -12.22 8.09 -25.45
CA THR A 492 -11.40 8.74 -24.43
C THR A 492 -9.93 8.43 -24.71
N ALA A 493 -9.10 9.46 -24.89
CA ALA A 493 -7.65 9.31 -25.02
C ALA A 493 -6.99 9.70 -23.69
N GLY A 494 -6.11 8.83 -23.18
CA GLY A 494 -5.37 9.08 -21.94
C GLY A 494 -4.25 10.10 -22.12
N ASP A 495 -4.03 10.92 -21.10
CA ASP A 495 -2.92 11.87 -21.06
C ASP A 495 -1.59 11.12 -20.86
N LEU A 496 -0.66 11.28 -21.81
CA LEU A 496 0.60 10.52 -21.83
C LEU A 496 1.49 10.83 -20.63
N ASP A 497 1.52 12.09 -20.18
CA ASP A 497 2.32 12.49 -19.02
C ASP A 497 1.72 11.88 -17.74
N ALA A 498 0.39 11.90 -17.58
CA ALA A 498 -0.27 11.22 -16.47
C ALA A 498 -0.04 9.70 -16.48
N ILE A 499 -0.04 9.07 -17.65
CA ILE A 499 0.26 7.63 -17.79
C ILE A 499 1.70 7.34 -17.38
N ALA A 500 2.68 8.09 -17.90
CA ALA A 500 4.08 7.95 -17.52
C ALA A 500 4.26 8.10 -16.00
N ARG A 501 3.66 9.15 -15.41
CA ARG A 501 3.70 9.41 -13.96
C ARG A 501 3.07 8.27 -13.15
N ALA A 502 2.00 7.66 -13.62
CA ALA A 502 1.36 6.53 -12.96
C ALA A 502 2.30 5.32 -12.81
N TYR A 503 3.03 4.97 -13.88
CA TYR A 503 4.00 3.87 -13.87
C TYR A 503 5.26 4.22 -13.07
N GLN A 504 5.85 5.39 -13.36
CA GLN A 504 7.09 5.84 -12.73
C GLN A 504 6.97 5.91 -11.21
N SER A 505 5.80 6.29 -10.73
CA SER A 505 5.53 6.45 -9.31
C SER A 505 5.05 5.17 -8.60
N GLY A 506 4.66 4.12 -9.32
CA GLY A 506 4.06 2.93 -8.71
C GLY A 506 2.60 3.10 -8.27
N ARG A 507 1.91 4.11 -8.83
CA ARG A 507 0.44 4.26 -8.73
C ARG A 507 -0.30 3.24 -9.58
N ILE A 508 0.38 2.71 -10.60
CA ILE A 508 0.13 1.36 -11.12
C ILE A 508 1.16 0.47 -10.42
N THR A 509 0.71 -0.41 -9.52
CA THR A 509 1.60 -1.17 -8.64
C THR A 509 2.54 -2.05 -9.48
N SER A 510 3.85 -1.92 -9.26
CA SER A 510 4.87 -2.66 -10.01
C SER A 510 5.04 -4.08 -9.49
N THR A 511 4.93 -4.26 -8.17
CA THR A 511 5.27 -5.47 -7.39
C THR A 511 6.75 -5.88 -7.42
N GLY A 512 7.60 -5.11 -8.13
CA GLY A 512 9.05 -5.25 -8.14
C GLY A 512 9.77 -4.32 -7.16
N GLY A 513 9.02 -3.51 -6.40
CA GLY A 513 9.55 -2.68 -5.32
C GLY A 513 9.66 -3.48 -4.02
N GLY A 514 9.09 -2.93 -2.94
CA GLY A 514 9.09 -3.59 -1.63
C GLY A 514 8.29 -4.90 -1.58
N LEU A 515 7.30 -5.10 -2.46
CA LEU A 515 6.53 -6.35 -2.47
C LEU A 515 7.36 -7.55 -2.93
N ALA A 516 8.45 -7.36 -3.68
CA ALA A 516 9.39 -8.43 -4.01
C ALA A 516 9.98 -9.13 -2.76
N THR A 517 9.94 -8.46 -1.60
CA THR A 517 10.52 -8.94 -0.34
C THR A 517 9.55 -8.91 0.84
N THR A 518 8.25 -8.83 0.55
CA THR A 518 7.19 -8.78 1.57
C THR A 518 6.37 -10.07 1.50
N PRO A 519 6.21 -10.83 2.60
CA PRO A 519 5.21 -11.89 2.72
C PRO A 519 3.78 -11.37 2.52
N ILE A 520 2.99 -12.07 1.71
CA ILE A 520 1.61 -11.72 1.36
C ILE A 520 0.70 -12.92 1.65
N ILE A 521 -0.27 -12.73 2.54
CA ILE A 521 -1.41 -13.65 2.69
C ILE A 521 -2.64 -12.96 2.10
N ASP A 522 -3.15 -13.52 1.01
CA ASP A 522 -4.38 -13.08 0.35
C ASP A 522 -5.53 -14.01 0.75
N GLN A 523 -6.31 -13.58 1.74
CA GLN A 523 -7.50 -14.27 2.21
C GLN A 523 -8.71 -13.77 1.38
N ARG A 524 -9.20 -14.60 0.49
CA ARG A 524 -10.13 -14.19 -0.57
C ARG A 524 -11.54 -14.71 -0.32
N ASP A 525 -12.53 -13.83 -0.47
CA ASP A 525 -13.92 -14.18 -0.73
C ASP A 525 -14.25 -14.17 -2.24
N TYR A 526 -15.28 -14.90 -2.65
CA TYR A 526 -15.71 -14.99 -4.04
C TYR A 526 -17.08 -14.30 -4.24
N PHE A 527 -17.10 -13.27 -5.08
CA PHE A 527 -18.30 -12.45 -5.32
C PHE A 527 -18.67 -12.35 -6.81
N ASP A 528 -17.95 -13.03 -7.69
CA ASP A 528 -18.14 -13.00 -9.15
C ASP A 528 -19.54 -13.47 -9.59
N ASP A 529 -20.21 -14.32 -8.81
CA ASP A 529 -21.51 -14.90 -9.11
C ASP A 529 -22.70 -14.09 -8.55
N ARG A 530 -22.46 -12.98 -7.86
CA ARG A 530 -23.52 -12.13 -7.30
C ARG A 530 -24.39 -11.57 -8.42
N VAL A 531 -25.70 -11.83 -8.35
CA VAL A 531 -26.68 -11.47 -9.39
C VAL A 531 -26.65 -9.97 -9.72
N ASN A 532 -26.56 -9.12 -8.71
CA ASN A 532 -26.52 -7.67 -8.86
C ASN A 532 -25.11 -7.11 -9.12
N GLY A 533 -24.10 -7.99 -9.23
CA GLY A 533 -22.70 -7.61 -9.38
C GLY A 533 -22.01 -7.24 -8.07
N ASP A 534 -20.68 -7.24 -8.13
CA ASP A 534 -19.78 -6.81 -7.06
C ASP A 534 -18.44 -6.38 -7.66
N ILE A 535 -17.82 -5.36 -7.07
CA ILE A 535 -16.55 -4.81 -7.55
C ILE A 535 -15.38 -5.76 -7.26
N HIS A 536 -15.50 -6.58 -6.22
CA HIS A 536 -14.46 -7.44 -5.68
C HIS A 536 -14.35 -8.77 -6.43
N ASN A 537 -14.14 -8.72 -7.75
CA ASN A 537 -13.97 -9.95 -8.54
C ASN A 537 -12.63 -10.63 -8.22
N LYS A 538 -12.61 -11.97 -8.16
CA LYS A 538 -11.43 -12.71 -7.72
C LYS A 538 -10.23 -12.57 -8.65
N ILE A 539 -10.46 -12.17 -9.91
CA ILE A 539 -9.44 -11.95 -10.94
C ILE A 539 -8.27 -11.09 -10.44
N HIS A 540 -8.58 -10.12 -9.58
CA HIS A 540 -7.62 -9.16 -9.06
C HIS A 540 -6.49 -9.78 -8.20
N SER A 541 -6.72 -10.88 -7.47
CA SER A 541 -5.64 -11.60 -6.76
C SER A 541 -4.61 -12.13 -7.76
N TYR A 542 -5.10 -12.61 -8.88
CA TYR A 542 -4.28 -13.20 -9.93
C TYR A 542 -3.61 -12.13 -10.79
N SER A 543 -4.18 -10.93 -10.89
CA SER A 543 -3.47 -9.76 -11.42
C SER A 543 -2.25 -9.40 -10.55
N VAL A 544 -2.37 -9.39 -9.22
CA VAL A 544 -1.22 -9.20 -8.32
C VAL A 544 -0.18 -10.30 -8.55
N ARG A 545 -0.61 -11.56 -8.58
CA ARG A 545 0.29 -12.70 -8.83
C ARG A 545 1.01 -12.60 -10.18
N ALA A 546 0.30 -12.25 -11.23
CA ALA A 546 0.86 -12.09 -12.57
C ALA A 546 1.93 -10.99 -12.60
N ARG A 547 1.70 -9.88 -11.88
CA ARG A 547 2.71 -8.81 -11.74
C ARG A 547 3.92 -9.27 -10.93
N LEU A 548 3.73 -9.99 -9.82
CA LEU A 548 4.83 -10.54 -9.03
C LEU A 548 5.72 -11.43 -9.90
N ILE A 549 5.13 -12.33 -10.69
CA ILE A 549 5.86 -13.20 -11.61
C ILE A 549 6.58 -12.38 -12.68
N ALA A 550 5.90 -11.39 -13.29
CA ALA A 550 6.50 -10.56 -14.33
C ALA A 550 7.69 -9.73 -13.82
N ALA A 551 7.61 -9.21 -12.59
CA ALA A 551 8.64 -8.37 -12.00
C ALA A 551 9.79 -9.17 -11.37
N ASN A 552 9.50 -10.33 -10.76
CA ASN A 552 10.43 -11.05 -9.89
C ASN A 552 10.77 -12.47 -10.38
N GLY A 553 10.11 -12.95 -11.44
CA GLY A 553 10.24 -14.32 -11.96
C GLY A 553 9.45 -15.38 -11.18
N HIS A 554 8.90 -15.04 -10.00
CA HIS A 554 8.10 -15.94 -9.16
C HIS A 554 7.09 -15.14 -8.31
N ALA A 555 6.17 -15.85 -7.64
CA ALA A 555 5.26 -15.28 -6.64
C ALA A 555 5.31 -16.07 -5.31
N ASP A 556 6.44 -16.71 -5.00
CA ASP A 556 6.60 -17.59 -3.83
C ASP A 556 6.37 -16.92 -2.47
N ASN A 557 6.36 -15.58 -2.43
CA ASN A 557 6.02 -14.77 -1.28
C ASN A 557 4.51 -14.48 -1.14
N GLN A 558 3.67 -14.95 -2.07
CA GLN A 558 2.21 -14.79 -2.02
C GLN A 558 1.51 -16.13 -1.86
N VAL A 559 0.61 -16.20 -0.87
CA VAL A 559 -0.28 -17.34 -0.65
C VAL A 559 -1.73 -16.87 -0.73
N ILE A 560 -2.52 -17.51 -1.60
CA ILE A 560 -3.95 -17.22 -1.78
C ILE A 560 -4.76 -18.33 -1.11
N VAL A 561 -5.63 -17.95 -0.18
CA VAL A 561 -6.49 -18.85 0.60
C VAL A 561 -7.93 -18.34 0.61
N GLY A 562 -8.94 -19.21 0.49
CA GLY A 562 -10.36 -18.79 0.49
C GLY A 562 -11.37 -19.94 0.44
N PRO A 563 -12.69 -19.72 0.54
CA PRO A 563 -13.35 -18.45 0.82
C PRO A 563 -13.13 -17.97 2.26
N GLY A 564 -13.52 -16.73 2.53
CA GLY A 564 -13.65 -16.17 3.86
C GLY A 564 -13.01 -14.80 4.01
N THR A 565 -13.39 -14.11 5.08
CA THR A 565 -12.72 -12.90 5.56
C THR A 565 -11.40 -13.26 6.23
N ILE A 566 -10.54 -12.26 6.46
CA ILE A 566 -9.33 -12.41 7.29
C ILE A 566 -9.67 -13.05 8.63
N ARG A 567 -8.91 -14.08 9.00
CA ARG A 567 -9.09 -14.91 10.19
C ARG A 567 -7.89 -14.78 11.13
N ASP A 568 -8.08 -15.11 12.40
CA ASP A 568 -7.01 -15.09 13.41
C ASP A 568 -5.82 -15.99 13.02
N ASP A 569 -6.06 -17.11 12.34
CA ASP A 569 -5.00 -18.03 11.89
C ASP A 569 -4.11 -17.41 10.82
N ASN A 570 -4.61 -16.47 9.99
CA ASN A 570 -3.78 -15.75 9.04
C ASN A 570 -2.73 -14.89 9.78
N PHE A 571 -3.10 -14.24 10.88
CA PHE A 571 -2.16 -13.48 11.72
C PHE A 571 -1.15 -14.39 12.41
N ASP A 572 -1.57 -15.56 12.89
CA ASP A 572 -0.66 -16.54 13.50
C ASP A 572 0.32 -17.13 12.47
N GLN A 573 -0.13 -17.35 11.23
CA GLN A 573 0.73 -17.77 10.11
C GLN A 573 1.73 -16.66 9.72
N MET A 574 1.27 -15.41 9.61
CA MET A 574 2.14 -14.27 9.32
C MET A 574 3.17 -14.04 10.44
N ASP A 575 2.78 -14.14 11.71
CA ASP A 575 3.68 -14.05 12.87
C ASP A 575 4.78 -15.12 12.79
N ARG A 576 4.41 -16.38 12.54
CA ARG A 576 5.36 -17.48 12.38
C ARG A 576 6.35 -17.20 11.26
N TRP A 577 5.86 -16.71 10.12
CA TRP A 577 6.69 -16.40 8.94
C TRP A 577 7.69 -15.28 9.25
N LEU A 578 7.22 -14.13 9.74
CA LEU A 578 8.07 -12.98 10.05
C LEU A 578 9.05 -13.26 11.20
N THR A 579 8.60 -14.00 12.23
CA THR A 579 9.48 -14.42 13.33
C THR A 579 10.57 -15.36 12.86
N ALA A 580 10.28 -16.30 11.94
CA ALA A 580 11.30 -17.17 11.35
C ALA A 580 12.31 -16.35 10.53
N MET A 581 11.85 -15.39 9.72
CA MET A 581 12.72 -14.48 8.98
C MET A 581 13.65 -13.65 9.89
N LEU A 582 13.13 -13.16 11.03
CA LEU A 582 13.95 -12.42 12.01
C LEU A 582 15.03 -13.27 12.66
N ARG A 583 14.77 -14.57 12.86
CA ARG A 583 15.74 -15.52 13.43
C ARG A 583 16.75 -16.02 12.41
N ASP A 584 16.50 -15.81 11.13
CA ASP A 584 17.33 -16.29 10.04
C ASP A 584 18.57 -15.42 9.82
N THR A 585 19.66 -15.84 10.44
CA THR A 585 21.01 -15.28 10.29
C THR A 585 21.79 -15.87 9.11
N GLY A 586 21.21 -16.81 8.36
CA GLY A 586 21.86 -17.43 7.21
C GLY A 586 22.12 -16.44 6.07
N PRO A 587 23.05 -16.78 5.14
CA PRO A 587 23.34 -15.96 3.97
C PRO A 587 22.13 -15.87 3.02
N GLY A 588 22.16 -14.94 2.08
CA GLY A 588 21.12 -14.75 1.05
C GLY A 588 20.40 -13.40 1.13
N SER A 589 19.75 -13.05 0.04
CA SER A 589 18.95 -11.84 -0.12
C SER A 589 17.69 -11.89 0.75
N LYS A 590 17.06 -10.72 0.97
CA LYS A 590 15.78 -10.65 1.71
C LYS A 590 14.68 -11.47 1.02
N ALA A 591 14.63 -11.49 -0.31
CA ALA A 591 13.67 -12.29 -1.07
C ALA A 591 13.84 -13.80 -0.82
N GLU A 592 15.08 -14.31 -0.84
CA GLU A 592 15.38 -15.71 -0.54
C GLU A 592 14.99 -16.07 0.90
N LYS A 593 15.23 -15.16 1.86
CA LYS A 593 14.80 -15.32 3.25
C LYS A 593 13.28 -15.39 3.38
N VAL A 594 12.54 -14.55 2.66
CA VAL A 594 11.07 -14.62 2.63
C VAL A 594 10.62 -16.00 2.19
N VAL A 595 11.12 -16.51 1.07
CA VAL A 595 10.68 -17.79 0.51
C VAL A 595 11.01 -18.96 1.43
N ARG A 596 12.25 -19.05 1.93
CA ARG A 596 12.67 -20.22 2.74
C ARG A 596 12.10 -20.26 4.15
N ASN A 597 11.67 -19.12 4.70
CA ASN A 597 11.05 -19.04 6.02
C ASN A 597 9.52 -19.12 5.97
N LYS A 598 8.91 -19.29 4.79
CA LYS A 598 7.47 -19.48 4.66
C LYS A 598 7.04 -20.76 5.42
N PRO A 599 6.01 -20.70 6.28
CA PRO A 599 5.50 -21.89 6.95
C PRO A 599 5.07 -22.96 5.94
N ALA A 600 5.51 -24.21 6.13
CA ALA A 600 5.24 -25.29 5.18
C ALA A 600 3.74 -25.65 5.05
N ASP A 601 2.94 -25.35 6.07
CA ASP A 601 1.48 -25.51 6.11
C ASP A 601 0.73 -24.32 5.46
N LEU A 602 1.42 -23.21 5.22
CA LEU A 602 0.91 -22.02 4.55
C LEU A 602 1.10 -22.15 3.04
N VAL A 603 0.12 -22.77 2.41
CA VAL A 603 0.07 -23.04 0.97
C VAL A 603 -1.24 -22.54 0.39
N ASP A 604 -1.22 -22.29 -0.91
CA ASP A 604 -2.40 -22.03 -1.71
C ASP A 604 -3.47 -23.10 -1.47
N ALA A 605 -4.69 -22.66 -1.14
CA ALA A 605 -5.78 -23.57 -0.87
C ALA A 605 -7.15 -22.91 -1.02
N CYS A 606 -8.17 -23.71 -1.30
CA CYS A 606 -9.55 -23.32 -1.02
C CYS A 606 -10.27 -24.31 -0.09
N TRP A 607 -11.44 -23.93 0.40
CA TRP A 607 -12.32 -24.79 1.19
C TRP A 607 -13.64 -24.98 0.47
N ASP A 608 -14.17 -26.21 0.46
CA ASP A 608 -15.53 -26.45 -0.04
C ASP A 608 -16.61 -26.07 0.99
N ALA A 609 -17.89 -26.21 0.61
CA ALA A 609 -19.00 -25.92 1.51
C ALA A 609 -19.07 -26.83 2.76
N GLY A 610 -18.41 -27.99 2.72
CA GLY A 610 -18.28 -28.91 3.86
C GLY A 610 -17.10 -28.58 4.79
N GLY A 611 -16.27 -27.59 4.44
CA GLY A 611 -15.08 -27.22 5.19
C GLY A 611 -13.85 -28.09 4.88
N ASN A 612 -13.88 -28.88 3.80
CA ASN A 612 -12.72 -29.65 3.38
C ASN A 612 -11.69 -28.75 2.70
N LYS A 613 -10.43 -28.79 3.16
CA LYS A 613 -9.33 -28.05 2.55
C LYS A 613 -8.86 -28.73 1.27
N ILE A 614 -8.85 -27.98 0.18
CA ILE A 614 -8.35 -28.37 -1.14
C ILE A 614 -7.04 -27.62 -1.36
N VAL A 615 -5.92 -28.33 -1.32
CA VAL A 615 -4.59 -27.76 -1.59
C VAL A 615 -4.28 -27.92 -3.07
N GLU A 616 -4.32 -26.81 -3.80
CA GLU A 616 -3.93 -26.73 -5.20
C GLU A 616 -3.44 -25.32 -5.54
N PRO A 617 -2.56 -25.15 -6.56
CA PRO A 617 -2.17 -23.82 -7.03
C PRO A 617 -3.39 -22.97 -7.37
N GLN A 618 -3.54 -21.82 -6.72
CA GLN A 618 -4.66 -20.93 -7.02
C GLN A 618 -4.38 -20.21 -8.35
N THR A 619 -5.33 -20.31 -9.27
CA THR A 619 -5.26 -19.69 -10.60
C THR A 619 -6.57 -18.97 -10.93
N ALA A 620 -6.51 -18.00 -11.84
CA ALA A 620 -7.72 -17.29 -12.28
C ALA A 620 -8.72 -18.23 -12.98
N HIS A 621 -8.22 -19.09 -13.86
CA HIS A 621 -8.99 -20.00 -14.69
C HIS A 621 -8.22 -21.32 -14.85
N GLY A 622 -8.92 -22.43 -15.10
CA GLY A 622 -8.34 -23.75 -15.32
C GLY A 622 -9.17 -24.88 -14.69
N PRO A 623 -8.78 -26.15 -14.89
CA PRO A 623 -9.58 -27.32 -14.50
C PRO A 623 -9.54 -27.70 -13.01
N GLY A 624 -8.94 -26.86 -12.13
CA GLY A 624 -8.82 -27.13 -10.69
C GLY A 624 -10.16 -27.16 -9.94
N GLN A 625 -10.18 -27.84 -8.80
CA GLN A 625 -11.39 -27.96 -7.98
C GLN A 625 -11.82 -26.60 -7.43
N CYS A 626 -10.88 -25.74 -7.03
CA CYS A 626 -11.17 -24.39 -6.55
C CYS A 626 -11.78 -23.52 -7.65
N ASN A 627 -11.35 -23.69 -8.90
CA ASN A 627 -11.97 -22.99 -10.05
C ASN A 627 -13.36 -23.52 -10.40
N THR A 628 -13.61 -24.81 -10.13
CA THR A 628 -14.94 -25.42 -10.32
C THR A 628 -15.92 -24.93 -9.26
N LEU A 629 -15.49 -24.87 -8.00
CA LEU A 629 -16.30 -24.38 -6.88
C LEU A 629 -16.53 -22.86 -6.97
N TYR A 630 -15.51 -22.12 -7.39
CA TYR A 630 -15.49 -20.66 -7.38
C TYR A 630 -15.05 -20.13 -8.74
N PRO A 631 -15.92 -20.12 -9.76
CA PRO A 631 -15.56 -19.63 -11.09
C PRO A 631 -15.23 -18.13 -11.07
N ALA A 632 -14.34 -17.69 -11.97
CA ALA A 632 -14.00 -16.28 -12.16
C ALA A 632 -14.61 -15.73 -13.44
N GLY A 633 -15.10 -14.50 -13.37
CA GLY A 633 -15.23 -13.65 -14.54
C GLY A 633 -13.88 -13.09 -14.98
N THR A 634 -13.91 -12.32 -16.05
CA THR A 634 -12.81 -11.49 -16.55
C THR A 634 -13.23 -10.02 -16.51
N THR A 635 -12.57 -9.16 -17.29
CA THR A 635 -12.92 -7.75 -17.45
C THR A 635 -13.21 -7.43 -18.92
N PRO A 636 -13.87 -6.29 -19.23
CA PRO A 636 -14.07 -5.86 -20.61
C PRO A 636 -12.78 -5.78 -21.43
N ARG A 637 -11.66 -5.40 -20.79
CA ARG A 637 -10.34 -5.34 -21.43
C ARG A 637 -9.74 -6.71 -21.69
N MET A 638 -9.88 -7.66 -20.76
CA MET A 638 -9.45 -9.03 -20.98
C MET A 638 -10.26 -9.70 -22.11
N VAL A 639 -11.57 -9.40 -22.22
CA VAL A 639 -12.39 -9.81 -23.38
C VAL A 639 -11.89 -9.18 -24.69
N ALA A 640 -11.33 -7.97 -24.63
CA ALA A 640 -10.70 -7.30 -25.77
C ALA A 640 -9.27 -7.78 -26.07
N GLY A 641 -8.73 -8.73 -25.30
CA GLY A 641 -7.39 -9.31 -25.46
C GLY A 641 -6.32 -8.83 -24.46
N GLY A 642 -6.68 -7.97 -23.50
CA GLY A 642 -5.76 -7.46 -22.48
C GLY A 642 -5.24 -8.54 -21.52
N PRO A 643 -4.04 -8.34 -20.93
CA PRO A 643 -3.39 -9.35 -20.09
C PRO A 643 -4.02 -9.47 -18.70
N LEU A 644 -3.81 -10.62 -18.05
CA LEU A 644 -4.24 -10.89 -16.67
C LEU A 644 -3.66 -9.90 -15.64
N ALA A 645 -2.45 -9.39 -15.88
CA ALA A 645 -1.79 -8.41 -15.02
C ALA A 645 -2.60 -7.10 -14.90
N ASP A 646 -3.46 -6.79 -15.87
CA ASP A 646 -4.37 -5.64 -15.86
C ASP A 646 -3.63 -4.31 -15.58
N ASP A 647 -2.45 -4.16 -16.18
CA ASP A 647 -1.51 -3.06 -15.97
C ASP A 647 -1.21 -2.27 -17.24
N ILE A 648 -1.79 -2.63 -18.40
CA ILE A 648 -1.73 -1.84 -19.63
C ILE A 648 -2.89 -0.85 -19.64
N VAL A 649 -2.61 0.42 -19.34
CA VAL A 649 -3.65 1.47 -19.30
C VAL A 649 -3.96 2.05 -20.68
N LYS A 650 -2.94 2.23 -21.51
CA LYS A 650 -3.03 2.60 -22.93
C LYS A 650 -2.23 1.61 -23.77
N CYS A 651 -2.89 0.92 -24.68
CA CYS A 651 -2.24 -0.07 -25.55
C CYS A 651 -1.47 0.62 -26.70
N GLN A 652 -0.43 -0.04 -27.21
CA GLN A 652 0.09 0.27 -28.53
C GLN A 652 -0.97 -0.12 -29.58
N LEU A 653 -0.98 0.54 -30.73
CA LEU A 653 -1.93 0.24 -31.80
C LEU A 653 -1.25 -0.53 -32.94
N LYS A 654 -1.97 -1.50 -33.50
CA LYS A 654 -1.63 -2.19 -34.74
C LYS A 654 -2.75 -2.03 -35.77
N PRO A 655 -2.46 -2.10 -37.08
CA PRO A 655 -3.48 -2.17 -38.11
C PRO A 655 -4.45 -3.33 -37.86
N ILE A 656 -5.70 -3.20 -38.33
CA ILE A 656 -6.65 -4.31 -38.31
C ILE A 656 -6.15 -5.40 -39.25
N ASP A 657 -5.95 -6.60 -38.71
CA ASP A 657 -5.64 -7.80 -39.47
C ASP A 657 -6.86 -8.74 -39.47
N PRO A 658 -7.43 -9.09 -40.64
CA PRO A 658 -8.51 -10.07 -40.74
C PRO A 658 -8.21 -11.41 -40.03
N ALA A 659 -6.94 -11.79 -39.88
CA ALA A 659 -6.52 -13.00 -39.17
C ALA A 659 -6.76 -12.94 -37.64
N ASP A 660 -6.96 -11.75 -37.06
CA ASP A 660 -7.29 -11.59 -35.64
C ASP A 660 -8.75 -12.03 -35.32
N TYR A 661 -9.59 -12.25 -36.34
CA TYR A 661 -11.00 -12.60 -36.20
C TYR A 661 -11.26 -14.03 -36.65
N LYS A 662 -11.84 -14.84 -35.75
CA LYS A 662 -12.26 -16.22 -36.07
C LYS A 662 -13.52 -16.25 -36.94
N VAL A 663 -14.29 -15.17 -36.95
CA VAL A 663 -15.49 -15.00 -37.77
C VAL A 663 -15.10 -14.32 -39.08
N MET A 664 -15.51 -14.90 -40.20
CA MET A 664 -15.27 -14.31 -41.53
C MET A 664 -16.13 -13.06 -41.71
N MET A 665 -15.48 -11.89 -41.74
CA MET A 665 -16.14 -10.61 -42.05
C MET A 665 -16.20 -10.37 -43.56
N THR A 666 -17.30 -9.81 -44.02
CA THR A 666 -17.42 -9.31 -45.40
C THR A 666 -16.51 -8.11 -45.63
N PRO A 667 -16.13 -7.79 -46.89
CA PRO A 667 -15.34 -6.59 -47.19
C PRO A 667 -15.99 -5.30 -46.66
N ALA A 668 -17.32 -5.19 -46.70
CA ALA A 668 -18.05 -4.04 -46.16
C ALA A 668 -17.95 -3.94 -44.63
N GLN A 669 -18.04 -5.06 -43.92
CA GLN A 669 -17.87 -5.12 -42.46
C GLN A 669 -16.44 -4.73 -42.07
N LEU A 670 -15.43 -5.25 -42.77
CA LEU A 670 -14.04 -4.90 -42.53
C LEU A 670 -13.77 -3.41 -42.78
N ALA A 671 -14.32 -2.84 -43.85
CA ALA A 671 -14.21 -1.41 -44.14
C ALA A 671 -14.85 -0.54 -43.06
N ARG A 672 -16.02 -0.93 -42.53
CA ARG A 672 -16.64 -0.26 -41.38
C ARG A 672 -15.75 -0.34 -40.14
N LEU A 673 -15.18 -1.51 -39.86
CA LEU A 673 -14.27 -1.69 -38.73
C LEU A 673 -13.03 -0.78 -38.85
N GLN A 674 -12.47 -0.66 -40.05
CA GLN A 674 -11.37 0.27 -40.34
C GLN A 674 -11.76 1.74 -40.16
N SER A 675 -12.99 2.14 -40.49
CA SER A 675 -13.46 3.51 -40.21
C SER A 675 -13.67 3.79 -38.72
N ILE A 676 -13.99 2.76 -37.92
CA ILE A 676 -14.14 2.89 -36.46
C ILE A 676 -12.77 3.03 -35.79
N PHE A 677 -11.75 2.36 -36.32
CA PHE A 677 -10.39 2.35 -35.79
C PHE A 677 -9.37 2.89 -36.83
N PRO A 678 -9.45 4.18 -37.19
CA PRO A 678 -8.61 4.74 -38.25
C PRO A 678 -7.12 4.71 -37.92
N THR A 679 -6.77 4.67 -36.63
CA THR A 679 -5.39 4.56 -36.13
C THR A 679 -5.00 3.15 -35.70
N GLY A 680 -5.86 2.16 -35.93
CA GLY A 680 -5.65 0.78 -35.52
C GLY A 680 -6.30 0.38 -34.19
N VAL A 681 -6.14 -0.89 -33.84
CA VAL A 681 -6.68 -1.56 -32.66
C VAL A 681 -5.56 -1.93 -31.69
N CYS A 682 -5.90 -2.20 -30.43
CA CYS A 682 -4.90 -2.54 -29.42
C CYS A 682 -4.06 -3.76 -29.80
N ASP A 683 -2.74 -3.59 -29.73
CA ASP A 683 -1.74 -4.64 -29.71
C ASP A 683 -1.34 -4.96 -28.27
N TRP A 684 -2.07 -5.90 -27.67
CA TRP A 684 -1.83 -6.35 -26.29
C TRP A 684 -0.58 -7.22 -26.13
N SER A 685 0.10 -7.58 -27.23
CA SER A 685 1.36 -8.32 -27.18
C SER A 685 2.55 -7.45 -26.83
N ARG A 686 2.38 -6.13 -26.89
CA ARG A 686 3.41 -5.13 -26.61
C ARG A 686 3.17 -4.46 -25.25
N PRO A 687 4.23 -3.98 -24.59
CA PRO A 687 4.08 -3.05 -23.47
C PRO A 687 3.21 -1.86 -23.86
N GLY A 688 2.42 -1.37 -22.90
CA GLY A 688 1.61 -0.17 -23.06
C GLY A 688 2.41 1.07 -23.42
N VAL A 689 1.72 2.07 -23.96
CA VAL A 689 2.28 3.40 -24.20
C VAL A 689 2.71 3.99 -22.86
N GLU A 690 3.93 4.53 -22.78
CA GLU A 690 4.59 5.04 -21.56
C GLU A 690 4.78 4.01 -20.41
N GLN A 691 4.46 2.72 -20.65
CA GLN A 691 4.70 1.66 -19.68
C GLN A 691 6.20 1.48 -19.46
N GLN A 692 6.61 1.66 -18.20
CA GLN A 692 8.01 1.57 -17.79
C GLN A 692 8.11 1.05 -16.36
N PRO A 693 9.29 0.54 -15.95
CA PRO A 693 9.52 0.14 -14.57
C PRO A 693 9.30 1.29 -13.57
N LEU A 694 9.00 0.92 -12.32
CA LEU A 694 9.01 1.82 -11.17
C LEU A 694 10.34 2.59 -11.11
N LYS A 695 10.32 3.91 -10.95
CA LYS A 695 11.56 4.72 -10.92
C LYS A 695 12.40 4.50 -9.68
N GLY A 696 11.76 4.14 -8.58
CA GLY A 696 12.39 3.86 -7.30
C GLY A 696 11.34 3.68 -6.20
N THR A 697 11.81 3.40 -5.00
CA THR A 697 10.96 3.38 -3.80
C THR A 697 11.17 4.64 -2.98
N TRP A 698 10.28 4.89 -2.04
CA TRP A 698 10.27 6.10 -1.21
C TRP A 698 10.29 7.38 -2.04
N LEU A 699 9.56 7.41 -3.15
CA LEU A 699 9.48 8.56 -4.04
C LEU A 699 8.73 9.72 -3.36
N SER A 700 9.22 10.93 -3.62
CA SER A 700 8.69 12.19 -3.10
C SER A 700 8.08 13.04 -4.21
N PHE A 701 7.02 13.75 -3.85
CA PHE A 701 6.33 14.78 -4.65
C PHE A 701 6.47 16.15 -3.98
N GLY A 702 7.52 16.30 -3.17
CA GLY A 702 7.74 17.44 -2.31
C GLY A 702 6.98 17.35 -0.99
N PRO A 703 7.38 18.16 0.02
CA PRO A 703 8.53 19.06 0.00
C PRO A 703 9.90 18.36 0.13
N SER A 704 9.96 17.08 0.49
CA SER A 704 11.24 16.38 0.63
C SER A 704 11.99 16.30 -0.71
N PRO A 705 13.26 16.75 -0.78
CA PRO A 705 14.06 16.67 -2.00
C PRO A 705 14.61 15.27 -2.25
N VAL A 706 14.59 14.39 -1.24
CA VAL A 706 15.13 13.03 -1.34
C VAL A 706 14.16 12.14 -2.11
N ASN A 707 14.67 11.52 -3.18
CA ASN A 707 13.88 10.75 -4.15
C ASN A 707 12.73 11.57 -4.76
N LEU A 708 12.91 12.89 -4.91
CA LEU A 708 11.95 13.76 -5.57
C LEU A 708 11.79 13.31 -7.03
N LEU A 709 10.59 12.83 -7.37
CA LEU A 709 10.29 12.38 -8.73
C LEU A 709 9.82 13.57 -9.58
N PHE A 710 8.88 14.35 -9.05
CA PHE A 710 8.41 15.59 -9.66
C PHE A 710 8.22 16.63 -8.57
N ASP A 711 8.73 17.84 -8.79
CA ASP A 711 8.46 18.96 -7.90
C ASP A 711 7.14 19.62 -8.28
N VAL A 712 6.03 19.21 -7.65
CA VAL A 712 4.73 19.89 -7.84
C VAL A 712 4.60 21.18 -7.03
N THR A 713 5.60 21.51 -6.20
CA THR A 713 5.66 22.77 -5.47
C THR A 713 6.32 23.88 -6.29
N GLN A 714 7.06 23.50 -7.35
CA GLN A 714 7.65 24.39 -8.34
C GLN A 714 7.17 24.02 -9.76
N PRO A 715 5.87 24.22 -10.06
CA PRO A 715 5.23 23.76 -11.30
C PRO A 715 5.66 24.49 -12.57
#